data_AF-A0A0F3IIV2-F1
#
_entry.id   AF-A0A0F3IIV2-F1
#
_cell.length_a   1.000
_cell.length_b   1.000
_cell.length_c   1.000
_cell.angle_alpha   90.00
_cell.angle_beta   90.00
_cell.angle_gamma   90.00
#
_symmetry.space_group_name_H-M   'P 1'
#
loop_
_entity.id
_entity.type
_entity.pdbx_description
1 polymer ?
#
loop_
_entity_poly.entity_id
_entity_poly.type
_entity_poly.pdbx_seq_one_letter_code
_entity_poly.pdbx_strand_id
1 'polypeptide(L)'
;MDFDLEAPGLLHFQPFQPKSGDKRPAGFSEYIALCLEQGPPSELNAFIHECCGKETDQGKTWIMPAGRDREPGYLAFLNTTTWADFYNQQDGYKILENLRGHIIAEYEPDYVFIDARTGLSEVGGIATHQLADIVVLVFNLNEQNLVGAKRVFDSICSHAPLKPELILVASPIPVMPVDKATPFGKKMQRIKRDFNKAYNAKKPVVIPYHPLLAYEDRLLVDDGDLFSSDAPYRRLTELIQKVAQVDEAPYLQQLITPLQKSDWKQVIDIAQKGVIKHPTSLNLLNHLSRAYFFSGDYEKALMFINQTLLNAKATDNVIKARLLMLKGSCLEQLEKTSEQIAAYDEVIQCFGQANEVDILEQVAKALFNKGFALGKMQQLEAEIAVYDELVQRFGQAQEIVLLEPVAKALINKGAVLGKMQQPEAEIAVYSKLLQHFGQAHEIELLERVAKALINKGVVLEQMQQPEAAIAVYDELLQRFGQAHEIAILEQVAKALYNKGVVLGQMQQLGAALAVYDELLQRFSQAHEIAILEPIAKALYNKGVVLGQMQQPEAAITVYDELLQRFGQAHEIAILESVAKTLYNKGVTLTQIQQPEAASAVYNDLIKRFSTTNDPMLQQYACLGLNSIGFALLIEAKKHANSQQRLSLFEQSLEHFEQALHSAAIDDQATILGNQAYALFLLHRKDECRAVLQAALKQGGQALYDEEKADSQLNELPEDTEFRALLDEVWQSLSAQQDFT
;
A
#
# COMPACT_ATOMS: atom_id res chain seq x y z
N MET A 1 37.01 16.07 27.88
CA MET A 1 37.97 17.19 27.94
C MET A 1 38.40 17.35 29.38
N ASP A 2 39.70 17.31 29.65
CA ASP A 2 40.27 17.62 30.97
C ASP A 2 40.45 19.13 31.08
N PHE A 3 39.60 19.78 31.87
CA PHE A 3 39.55 21.23 32.06
C PHE A 3 39.95 21.62 33.49
N ASP A 4 40.39 20.66 34.35
CA ASP A 4 41.04 20.97 35.63
C ASP A 4 42.52 21.29 35.39
N LEU A 5 42.76 22.47 34.80
CA LEU A 5 44.09 22.88 34.35
C LEU A 5 45.14 22.97 35.47
N GLU A 6 44.69 23.19 36.72
CA GLU A 6 45.60 23.29 37.87
C GLU A 6 46.02 21.92 38.40
N ALA A 7 45.20 20.88 38.20
CA ALA A 7 45.49 19.52 38.65
C ALA A 7 44.86 18.47 37.70
N PRO A 8 45.35 18.38 36.44
CA PRO A 8 44.79 17.45 35.46
C PRO A 8 45.03 16.00 35.90
N GLY A 9 44.02 15.16 35.72
CA GLY A 9 44.00 13.82 36.30
C GLY A 9 43.55 12.72 35.35
N LEU A 10 42.91 13.05 34.23
CA LEU A 10 42.29 12.02 33.38
C LEU A 10 43.31 11.06 32.75
N LEU A 11 44.49 11.54 32.37
CA LEU A 11 45.56 10.72 31.76
C LEU A 11 46.21 9.71 32.73
N HIS A 12 45.99 9.84 34.05
CA HIS A 12 46.48 8.86 35.02
C HIS A 12 45.72 7.53 34.93
N PHE A 13 44.48 7.54 34.42
CA PHE A 13 43.71 6.33 34.22
C PHE A 13 44.05 5.70 32.88
N GLN A 14 44.49 4.44 32.90
CA GLN A 14 44.85 3.69 31.69
C GLN A 14 43.81 3.83 30.57
N PRO A 15 42.49 3.69 30.79
CA PRO A 15 41.51 3.75 29.70
C PRO A 15 41.44 5.09 28.96
N PHE A 16 41.95 6.18 29.53
CA PHE A 16 41.96 7.50 28.92
C PHE A 16 43.31 7.87 28.28
N GLN A 17 44.32 6.98 28.32
CA GLN A 17 45.59 7.26 27.66
C GLN A 17 45.45 7.20 26.13
N PRO A 18 46.21 8.02 25.36
CA PRO A 18 46.16 7.98 23.90
C PRO A 18 46.53 6.61 23.32
N LYS A 19 45.78 6.15 22.32
CA LYS A 19 46.05 4.91 21.57
C LYS A 19 47.40 4.96 20.84
N SER A 20 47.89 6.15 20.51
CA SER A 20 49.22 6.38 19.93
C SER A 20 50.38 5.98 20.85
N GLY A 21 50.13 5.82 22.16
CA GLY A 21 51.15 5.59 23.17
C GLY A 21 51.92 6.83 23.58
N ASP A 22 51.54 8.02 23.08
CA ASP A 22 52.09 9.28 23.57
C ASP A 22 51.65 9.50 25.03
N LYS A 23 52.64 9.62 25.92
CA LYS A 23 52.40 9.81 27.35
C LYS A 23 52.13 11.27 27.72
N ARG A 24 52.43 12.23 26.84
CA ARG A 24 52.24 13.67 27.05
C ARG A 24 51.75 14.35 25.77
N PRO A 25 50.57 13.94 25.27
CA PRO A 25 49.92 14.59 24.14
C PRO A 25 49.70 16.09 24.37
N ALA A 26 49.72 16.88 23.30
CA ALA A 26 49.20 18.24 23.34
C ALA A 26 47.69 18.22 23.62
N GLY A 27 47.22 19.25 24.31
CA GLY A 27 45.85 19.37 24.76
C GLY A 27 45.31 20.80 24.70
N PHE A 28 44.43 21.12 25.64
CA PHE A 28 43.70 22.37 25.68
C PHE A 28 44.61 23.61 25.77
N SER A 29 45.66 23.60 26.61
CA SER A 29 46.61 24.72 26.70
C SER A 29 47.34 24.98 25.38
N GLU A 30 47.81 23.93 24.69
CA GLU A 30 48.52 24.09 23.42
C GLU A 30 47.57 24.54 22.31
N TYR A 31 46.31 24.11 22.34
CA TYR A 31 45.29 24.60 21.41
C TYR A 31 45.05 26.11 21.60
N ILE A 32 44.89 26.58 22.85
CA ILE A 32 44.70 27.99 23.13
C ILE A 32 45.93 28.81 22.73
N ALA A 33 47.14 28.34 23.08
CA ALA A 33 48.38 29.01 22.69
C ALA A 33 48.50 29.13 21.16
N LEU A 34 48.18 28.06 20.41
CA LEU A 34 48.19 28.09 18.95
C LEU A 34 47.15 29.09 18.40
N CYS A 35 45.94 29.11 18.95
CA CYS A 35 44.89 30.03 18.51
C CYS A 35 45.30 31.50 18.70
N LEU A 36 45.98 31.81 19.80
CA LEU A 36 46.45 33.16 20.10
C LEU A 36 47.62 33.60 19.21
N GLU A 37 48.49 32.67 18.79
CA GLU A 37 49.65 32.99 17.95
C GLU A 37 49.35 32.96 16.45
N GLN A 38 48.56 31.98 16.00
CA GLN A 38 48.42 31.61 14.57
C GLN A 38 46.96 31.52 14.10
N GLY A 39 45.99 31.63 15.02
CA GLY A 39 44.57 31.38 14.74
C GLY A 39 44.17 29.90 14.89
N PRO A 40 42.87 29.58 14.80
CA PRO A 40 42.37 28.23 15.02
C PRO A 40 42.90 27.26 13.95
N PRO A 41 43.36 26.05 14.34
CA PRO A 41 43.85 25.05 13.39
C PRO A 41 42.72 24.52 12.50
N SER A 42 43.08 23.98 11.33
CA SER A 42 42.13 23.34 10.40
C SER A 42 41.63 21.98 10.86
N GLU A 43 42.38 21.29 11.72
CA GLU A 43 42.06 19.96 12.27
C GLU A 43 42.42 19.92 13.77
N LEU A 44 41.72 19.09 14.54
CA LEU A 44 41.92 18.95 15.98
C LEU A 44 42.73 17.70 16.40
N ASN A 45 43.11 16.84 15.47
CA ASN A 45 43.84 15.59 15.71
C ASN A 45 45.15 15.73 16.51
N ALA A 46 45.78 16.91 16.51
CA ALA A 46 46.97 17.19 17.31
C ALA A 46 46.66 17.38 18.82
N PHE A 47 45.41 17.73 19.14
CA PHE A 47 44.97 18.11 20.49
C PHE A 47 43.95 17.14 21.08
N ILE A 48 43.24 16.38 20.23
CA ILE A 48 42.23 15.38 20.63
C ILE A 48 42.68 14.00 20.17
N HIS A 49 42.75 13.08 21.12
CA HIS A 49 43.38 11.78 20.96
C HIS A 49 42.36 10.67 21.21
N GLU A 50 42.33 9.64 20.36
CA GLU A 50 41.53 8.44 20.64
C GLU A 50 42.12 7.70 21.84
N CYS A 51 41.27 7.32 22.79
CA CYS A 51 41.66 6.64 24.02
C CYS A 51 41.98 5.15 23.80
N CYS A 52 42.83 4.55 24.63
CA CYS A 52 43.22 3.14 24.55
C CYS A 52 42.31 2.18 25.35
N GLY A 53 41.15 2.67 25.82
CA GLY A 53 40.14 1.86 26.51
C GLY A 53 39.67 0.64 25.70
N LYS A 54 38.98 -0.30 26.36
CA LYS A 54 38.49 -1.53 25.71
C LYS A 54 37.63 -1.16 24.49
N GLU A 55 37.96 -1.70 23.32
CA GLU A 55 37.06 -1.66 22.17
C GLU A 55 35.78 -2.40 22.56
N THR A 56 34.67 -1.67 22.59
CA THR A 56 33.35 -2.26 22.81
C THR A 56 32.53 -2.03 21.55
N ASP A 57 31.56 -2.90 21.31
CA ASP A 57 30.60 -2.74 20.21
C ASP A 57 29.71 -1.49 20.36
N GLN A 58 29.90 -0.68 21.43
CA GLN A 58 29.01 0.41 21.83
C GLN A 58 29.54 1.82 21.56
N GLY A 59 30.78 1.99 21.09
CA GLY A 59 31.28 3.31 20.65
C GLY A 59 32.77 3.56 20.89
N LYS A 60 33.20 4.78 20.55
CA LYS A 60 34.59 5.26 20.71
C LYS A 60 34.64 6.38 21.76
N THR A 61 35.80 6.51 22.41
CA THR A 61 36.07 7.59 23.37
C THR A 61 37.32 8.35 22.94
N TRP A 62 37.23 9.68 22.98
CA TRP A 62 38.35 10.58 22.71
C TRP A 62 38.62 11.45 23.93
N ILE A 63 39.87 11.89 24.07
CA ILE A 63 40.31 12.79 25.13
C ILE A 63 41.02 14.00 24.54
N MET A 64 40.60 15.18 25.00
CA MET A 64 41.43 16.38 24.96
C MET A 64 42.03 16.54 26.37
N PRO A 65 43.34 16.33 26.56
CA PRO A 65 43.98 16.53 27.85
C PRO A 65 44.08 18.03 28.15
N ALA A 66 44.34 18.39 29.41
CA ALA A 66 44.49 19.80 29.80
C ALA A 66 45.68 20.45 29.08
N GLY A 67 46.74 19.68 28.88
CA GLY A 67 47.97 20.07 28.20
C GLY A 67 49.13 19.19 28.58
N ARG A 68 50.34 19.54 28.14
CA ARG A 68 51.56 18.83 28.50
C ARG A 68 52.01 19.18 29.93
N ASP A 69 51.35 18.57 30.91
CA ASP A 69 51.66 18.77 32.32
C ASP A 69 53.15 18.51 32.59
N ARG A 70 53.79 19.38 33.39
CA ARG A 70 55.23 19.34 33.74
C ARG A 70 56.19 19.82 32.64
N GLU A 71 55.70 20.28 31.49
CA GLU A 71 56.52 21.05 30.56
C GLU A 71 56.54 22.55 30.93
N PRO A 72 57.66 23.27 30.72
CA PRO A 72 57.74 24.70 31.02
C PRO A 72 56.66 25.53 30.35
N GLY A 73 56.24 25.15 29.13
CA GLY A 73 55.18 25.84 28.37
C GLY A 73 53.82 25.80 29.08
N TYR A 74 53.47 24.67 29.71
CA TYR A 74 52.23 24.52 30.45
C TYR A 74 52.21 25.40 31.72
N LEU A 75 53.32 25.41 32.47
CA LEU A 75 53.46 26.29 33.64
C LEU A 75 53.45 27.76 33.26
N ALA A 76 54.03 28.12 32.11
CA ALA A 76 53.94 29.48 31.59
C ALA A 76 52.47 29.83 31.29
N PHE A 77 51.75 28.98 30.55
CA PHE A 77 50.34 29.17 30.22
C PHE A 77 49.46 29.43 31.47
N LEU A 78 49.65 28.67 32.54
CA LEU A 78 48.94 28.84 33.81
C LEU A 78 49.28 30.16 34.54
N ASN A 79 50.49 30.69 34.38
CA ASN A 79 50.96 31.88 35.09
C ASN A 79 50.79 33.18 34.30
N THR A 80 50.78 33.13 32.96
CA THR A 80 50.75 34.32 32.10
C THR A 80 49.34 34.70 31.62
N THR A 81 48.42 33.76 31.59
CA THR A 81 47.08 33.97 31.01
C THR A 81 46.08 34.23 32.14
N THR A 82 45.69 35.49 32.35
CA THR A 82 44.48 35.75 33.13
C THR A 82 43.27 35.50 32.23
N TRP A 83 42.25 34.79 32.72
CA TRP A 83 41.06 34.49 31.89
C TRP A 83 40.27 35.76 31.59
N ALA A 84 40.36 36.75 32.46
CA ALA A 84 39.84 38.09 32.21
C ALA A 84 40.45 38.73 30.96
N ASP A 85 41.77 38.66 30.78
CA ASP A 85 42.42 39.20 29.58
C ASP A 85 42.10 38.35 28.34
N PHE A 86 42.04 37.03 28.48
CA PHE A 86 41.66 36.13 27.40
C PHE A 86 40.28 36.47 26.81
N TYR A 87 39.28 36.70 27.66
CA TYR A 87 37.93 37.06 27.20
C TYR A 87 37.80 38.50 26.73
N ASN A 88 38.42 39.45 27.42
CA ASN A 88 38.22 40.88 27.14
C ASN A 88 39.12 41.41 26.03
N GLN A 89 40.30 40.81 25.82
CA GLN A 89 41.34 41.35 24.94
C GLN A 89 41.76 40.38 23.82
N GLN A 90 41.43 39.09 23.92
CA GLN A 90 41.96 38.05 23.03
C GLN A 90 40.87 37.18 22.37
N ASP A 91 39.65 37.71 22.22
CA ASP A 91 38.54 37.02 21.56
C ASP A 91 38.22 35.63 22.15
N GLY A 92 38.54 35.40 23.43
CA GLY A 92 38.48 34.08 24.05
C GLY A 92 37.12 33.38 23.95
N TYR A 93 36.01 34.14 24.01
CA TYR A 93 34.67 33.61 23.76
C TYR A 93 34.55 32.95 22.38
N LYS A 94 35.05 33.61 21.32
CA LYS A 94 34.99 33.11 19.94
C LYS A 94 35.89 31.90 19.74
N ILE A 95 37.08 31.90 20.36
CA ILE A 95 38.02 30.78 20.29
C ILE A 95 37.36 29.51 20.88
N LEU A 96 36.65 29.64 22.00
CA LEU A 96 35.97 28.51 22.63
C LEU A 96 34.73 28.04 21.87
N GLU A 97 33.93 28.95 21.30
CA GLU A 97 32.83 28.57 20.41
C GLU A 97 33.34 27.93 19.10
N ASN A 98 34.48 28.38 18.59
CA ASN A 98 35.13 27.73 17.44
C ASN A 98 35.59 26.32 17.79
N LEU A 99 36.22 26.11 18.95
CA LEU A 99 36.58 24.78 19.45
C LEU A 99 35.34 23.88 19.56
N ARG A 100 34.24 24.38 20.14
CA ARG A 100 32.96 23.66 20.20
C ARG A 100 32.47 23.26 18.81
N GLY A 101 32.47 24.20 17.86
CA GLY A 101 32.05 23.95 16.48
C GLY A 101 32.93 22.93 15.75
N HIS A 102 34.26 23.01 15.92
CA HIS A 102 35.21 22.06 15.33
C HIS A 102 35.04 20.66 15.92
N ILE A 103 34.85 20.54 17.24
CA ILE A 103 34.57 19.24 17.88
C ILE A 103 33.30 18.60 17.30
N ILE A 104 32.23 19.40 17.16
CA ILE A 104 30.96 18.91 16.59
C ILE A 104 31.14 18.48 15.13
N ALA A 105 31.85 19.25 14.32
CA ALA A 105 32.02 19.00 12.90
C ALA A 105 32.97 17.83 12.59
N GLU A 106 34.05 17.65 13.37
CA GLU A 106 35.09 16.65 13.09
C GLU A 106 34.79 15.28 13.73
N TYR A 107 34.20 15.27 14.92
CA TYR A 107 34.00 14.05 15.70
C TYR A 107 32.54 13.62 15.87
N GLU A 108 31.57 14.50 15.55
CA GLU A 108 30.13 14.26 15.71
C GLU A 108 29.76 13.54 17.03
N PRO A 109 30.25 14.01 18.20
CA PRO A 109 30.12 13.24 19.43
C PRO A 109 28.68 13.21 19.96
N ASP A 110 28.23 12.04 20.45
CA ASP A 110 26.94 11.94 21.16
C ASP A 110 26.97 12.74 22.48
N TYR A 111 28.13 12.82 23.15
CA TYR A 111 28.34 13.57 24.39
C TYR A 111 29.77 14.13 24.46
N VAL A 112 29.91 15.35 24.98
CA VAL A 112 31.21 15.92 25.38
C VAL A 112 31.22 16.09 26.90
N PHE A 113 32.00 15.25 27.59
CA PHE A 113 32.22 15.41 29.02
C PHE A 113 33.35 16.40 29.29
N ILE A 114 33.07 17.42 30.09
CA ILE A 114 34.05 18.42 30.53
C ILE A 114 34.32 18.18 32.01
N ASP A 115 35.53 17.72 32.32
CA ASP A 115 36.00 17.59 33.71
C ASP A 115 36.52 18.95 34.18
N ALA A 116 35.83 19.58 35.11
CA ALA A 116 36.16 20.91 35.58
C ALA A 116 35.82 21.06 37.07
N ARG A 117 36.60 21.89 37.78
CA ARG A 117 36.22 22.31 39.13
C ARG A 117 34.95 23.14 39.07
N THR A 118 33.89 22.65 39.71
CA THR A 118 32.62 23.34 39.82
C THR A 118 32.70 24.43 40.91
N GLY A 119 33.18 25.61 40.54
CA GLY A 119 33.33 26.77 41.42
C GLY A 119 33.19 28.09 40.69
N LEU A 120 33.16 29.20 41.44
CA LEU A 120 33.24 30.57 40.90
C LEU A 120 34.68 30.95 40.49
N SER A 121 35.56 29.98 40.24
CA SER A 121 36.86 30.24 39.63
C SER A 121 36.66 30.67 38.18
N GLU A 122 37.61 31.43 37.63
CA GLU A 122 37.49 31.94 36.25
C GLU A 122 37.31 30.79 35.24
N VAL A 123 38.04 29.67 35.41
CA VAL A 123 37.93 28.45 34.57
C VAL A 123 36.60 27.71 34.77
N GLY A 124 36.15 27.56 36.03
CA GLY A 124 34.88 26.87 36.34
C GLY A 124 33.66 27.62 35.80
N GLY A 125 33.75 28.95 35.71
CA GLY A 125 32.75 29.80 35.06
C GLY A 125 32.58 29.49 33.57
N ILE A 126 33.68 29.26 32.85
CA ILE A 126 33.67 28.94 31.40
C ILE A 126 32.90 27.64 31.14
N ALA A 127 33.29 26.56 31.84
CA ALA A 127 32.67 25.26 31.68
C ALA A 127 31.17 25.29 32.01
N THR A 128 30.78 25.96 33.10
CA THR A 128 29.40 25.93 33.60
C THR A 128 28.46 26.98 33.01
N HIS A 129 28.97 28.11 32.52
CA HIS A 129 28.14 29.20 31.99
C HIS A 129 28.17 29.29 30.46
N GLN A 130 29.29 28.95 29.80
CA GLN A 130 29.40 29.04 28.34
C GLN A 130 29.26 27.69 27.64
N LEU A 131 30.00 26.67 28.06
CA LEU A 131 30.15 25.45 27.25
C LEU A 131 29.10 24.37 27.53
N ALA A 132 28.64 24.25 28.77
CA ALA A 132 27.75 23.16 29.17
C ALA A 132 26.28 23.42 28.84
N ASP A 133 25.64 22.45 28.19
CA ASP A 133 24.17 22.36 28.08
C ASP A 133 23.54 21.66 29.31
N ILE A 134 24.33 20.83 30.01
CA ILE A 134 23.96 20.15 31.27
C ILE A 134 25.10 20.33 32.27
N VAL A 135 24.77 20.74 33.49
CA VAL A 135 25.74 20.82 34.60
C VAL A 135 25.43 19.77 35.66
N VAL A 136 26.37 18.85 35.86
CA VAL A 136 26.35 17.89 36.97
C VAL A 136 27.05 18.51 38.16
N LEU A 137 26.27 18.98 39.14
CA LEU A 137 26.79 19.61 40.35
C LEU A 137 27.11 18.54 41.40
N VAL A 138 28.39 18.25 41.57
CA VAL A 138 28.91 17.27 42.54
C VAL A 138 29.34 17.99 43.82
N PHE A 139 28.81 17.60 44.98
CA PHE A 139 29.11 18.29 46.26
C PHE A 139 28.98 17.39 47.49
N ASN A 140 29.67 17.78 48.57
CA ASN A 140 29.55 17.15 49.89
C ASN A 140 28.47 17.84 50.76
N LEU A 141 28.00 17.19 51.83
CA LEU A 141 26.88 17.64 52.67
C LEU A 141 27.26 18.50 53.87
N ASN A 142 28.56 18.75 54.09
CA ASN A 142 28.99 19.70 55.12
C ASN A 142 28.48 21.13 54.80
N GLU A 143 28.35 21.97 55.83
CA GLU A 143 27.74 23.31 55.68
C GLU A 143 28.48 24.19 54.67
N GLN A 144 29.81 24.18 54.68
CA GLN A 144 30.62 24.99 53.77
C GLN A 144 30.40 24.59 52.31
N ASN A 145 30.37 23.28 52.00
CA ASN A 145 30.12 22.79 50.65
C ASN A 145 28.70 23.11 50.18
N LEU A 146 27.69 22.94 51.02
CA LEU A 146 26.31 23.25 50.63
C LEU A 146 26.10 24.74 50.36
N VAL A 147 26.71 25.63 51.16
CA VAL A 147 26.68 27.08 50.91
C VAL A 147 27.41 27.42 49.61
N GLY A 148 28.59 26.83 49.38
CA GLY A 148 29.36 27.02 48.14
C GLY A 148 28.61 26.53 46.89
N ALA A 149 28.12 25.29 46.91
CA ALA A 149 27.34 24.69 45.83
C ALA A 149 26.08 25.50 45.53
N LYS A 150 25.41 26.04 46.56
CA LYS A 150 24.24 26.90 46.39
C LYS A 150 24.58 28.21 45.67
N ARG A 151 25.71 28.84 45.98
CA ARG A 151 26.17 30.06 45.26
C ARG A 151 26.43 29.77 43.79
N VAL A 152 27.10 28.66 43.47
CA VAL A 152 27.34 28.23 42.09
C VAL A 152 26.01 27.94 41.37
N PHE A 153 25.13 27.18 42.01
CA PHE A 153 23.79 26.88 41.49
C PHE A 153 22.97 28.13 41.16
N ASP A 154 22.95 29.10 42.09
CA ASP A 154 22.25 30.37 41.89
C ASP A 154 22.87 31.22 40.80
N SER A 155 24.21 31.21 40.69
CA SER A 155 24.92 31.89 39.61
C SER A 155 24.52 31.32 38.24
N ILE A 156 24.58 30.00 38.07
CA ILE A 156 24.21 29.33 36.82
C ILE A 156 22.74 29.63 36.48
N CYS A 157 21.84 29.44 37.45
CA CYS A 157 20.41 29.69 37.26
C CYS A 157 20.07 31.14 36.87
N SER A 158 20.92 32.10 37.21
CA SER A 158 20.64 33.53 37.04
C SER A 158 21.40 34.16 35.87
N HIS A 159 22.60 33.64 35.54
CA HIS A 159 23.54 34.32 34.64
C HIS A 159 24.04 33.47 33.48
N ALA A 160 23.87 32.13 33.49
CA ALA A 160 24.33 31.29 32.39
C ALA A 160 23.45 31.51 31.14
N PRO A 161 24.02 31.97 30.00
CA PRO A 161 23.24 32.24 28.79
C PRO A 161 22.50 31.01 28.24
N LEU A 162 23.13 29.84 28.29
CA LEU A 162 22.54 28.58 27.81
C LEU A 162 21.48 28.00 28.76
N LYS A 163 21.35 28.54 29.98
CA LYS A 163 20.44 28.04 31.02
C LYS A 163 20.49 26.50 31.15
N PRO A 164 21.67 25.92 31.44
CA PRO A 164 21.85 24.49 31.42
C PRO A 164 20.96 23.78 32.45
N GLU A 165 20.56 22.56 32.12
CA GLU A 165 19.86 21.69 33.06
C GLU A 165 20.81 21.24 34.18
N LEU A 166 20.31 21.26 35.42
CA LEU A 166 21.12 21.04 36.61
C LEU A 166 20.80 19.68 37.24
N ILE A 167 21.81 18.82 37.34
CA ILE A 167 21.73 17.51 37.98
C ILE A 167 22.54 17.53 39.27
N LEU A 168 21.91 17.20 40.40
CA LEU A 168 22.55 17.18 41.72
C LEU A 168 23.11 15.80 42.04
N VAL A 169 24.38 15.77 42.45
CA VAL A 169 25.09 14.58 42.91
C VAL A 169 25.74 14.86 44.26
N ALA A 170 25.24 14.21 45.31
CA ALA A 170 25.86 14.24 46.63
C ALA A 170 26.96 13.16 46.67
N SER A 171 28.23 13.57 46.75
CA SER A 171 29.39 12.68 46.75
C SER A 171 30.63 13.34 47.37
N PRO A 172 31.50 12.59 48.06
CA PRO A 172 31.29 11.22 48.54
C PRO A 172 30.49 11.21 49.86
N ILE A 173 29.53 10.28 50.00
CA ILE A 173 28.69 10.17 51.21
C ILE A 173 29.05 8.92 52.01
N PRO A 174 29.37 9.02 53.32
CA PRO A 174 29.60 7.84 54.15
C PRO A 174 28.39 6.90 54.14
N VAL A 175 28.63 5.58 54.06
CA VAL A 175 27.57 4.57 54.13
C VAL A 175 26.94 4.62 55.53
N MET A 176 25.69 5.10 55.62
CA MET A 176 24.95 5.23 56.88
C MET A 176 23.46 4.91 56.71
N PRO A 177 22.73 4.57 57.79
CA PRO A 177 21.29 4.33 57.73
C PRO A 177 20.50 5.53 57.20
N VAL A 178 19.58 5.26 56.27
CA VAL A 178 18.78 6.30 55.59
C VAL A 178 17.44 6.49 56.30
N ASP A 179 17.39 7.39 57.28
CA ASP A 179 16.12 7.83 57.92
C ASP A 179 15.98 9.36 57.86
N LYS A 180 14.75 9.85 57.68
CA LYS A 180 14.40 11.28 57.60
C LYS A 180 14.77 12.06 58.87
N ALA A 181 14.77 11.41 60.03
CA ALA A 181 15.15 12.04 61.30
C ALA A 181 16.67 12.25 61.45
N THR A 182 17.47 11.56 60.64
CA THR A 182 18.94 11.65 60.68
C THR A 182 19.46 12.98 60.13
N PRO A 183 20.70 13.38 60.47
CA PRO A 183 21.37 14.52 59.85
C PRO A 183 21.35 14.44 58.31
N PHE A 184 21.51 13.25 57.73
CA PHE A 184 21.41 13.04 56.28
C PHE A 184 20.02 13.39 55.75
N GLY A 185 18.95 12.90 56.39
CA GLY A 185 17.56 13.20 56.02
C GLY A 185 17.26 14.70 56.03
N LYS A 186 17.71 15.41 57.07
CA LYS A 186 17.58 16.88 57.16
C LYS A 186 18.32 17.61 56.04
N LYS A 187 19.52 17.15 55.69
CA LYS A 187 20.31 17.71 54.57
C LYS A 187 19.64 17.48 53.22
N MET A 188 19.06 16.30 52.98
CA MET A 188 18.31 16.02 51.75
C MET A 188 17.05 16.91 51.62
N GLN A 189 16.35 17.17 52.73
CA GLN A 189 15.22 18.11 52.73
C GLN A 189 15.66 19.53 52.40
N ARG A 190 16.78 19.98 52.96
CA ARG A 190 17.37 21.28 52.63
C ARG A 190 17.74 21.35 51.15
N ILE A 191 18.37 20.32 50.59
CA ILE A 191 18.74 20.29 49.17
C ILE A 191 17.49 20.43 48.28
N LYS A 192 16.45 19.65 48.58
CA LYS A 192 15.17 19.73 47.85
C LYS A 192 14.56 21.13 47.85
N ARG A 193 14.75 21.89 48.94
CA ARG A 193 14.27 23.27 49.07
C ARG A 193 15.20 24.28 48.37
N ASP A 194 16.50 24.22 48.67
CA ASP A 194 17.48 25.22 48.25
C ASP A 194 17.86 25.08 46.77
N PHE A 195 17.78 23.87 46.20
CA PHE A 195 18.11 23.56 44.80
C PHE A 195 16.87 23.16 44.00
N ASN A 196 15.71 23.76 44.31
CA ASN A 196 14.40 23.37 43.78
C ASN A 196 14.26 23.42 42.24
N LYS A 197 15.11 24.18 41.54
CA LYS A 197 15.15 24.25 40.07
C LYS A 197 15.95 23.12 39.42
N ALA A 198 16.68 22.32 40.17
CA ALA A 198 17.43 21.19 39.61
C ALA A 198 16.49 20.06 39.16
N TYR A 199 16.81 19.41 38.05
CA TYR A 199 16.01 18.34 37.45
C TYR A 199 15.66 17.22 38.45
N ASN A 200 16.65 16.82 39.26
CA ASN A 200 16.51 15.75 40.24
C ASN A 200 16.40 16.25 41.70
N ALA A 201 16.00 17.51 41.94
CA ALA A 201 15.96 18.12 43.28
C ALA A 201 15.19 17.30 44.32
N LYS A 202 14.13 16.59 43.90
CA LYS A 202 13.32 15.74 44.78
C LYS A 202 14.06 14.48 45.25
N LYS A 203 14.98 13.96 44.44
CA LYS A 203 15.73 12.73 44.70
C LYS A 203 17.13 12.79 44.07
N PRO A 204 18.05 13.60 44.65
CA PRO A 204 19.43 13.71 44.18
C PRO A 204 20.10 12.34 44.04
N VAL A 205 21.10 12.25 43.16
CA VAL A 205 21.97 11.06 43.12
C VAL A 205 22.89 11.12 44.33
N VAL A 206 23.07 9.99 44.99
CA VAL A 206 23.93 9.86 46.18
C VAL A 206 24.96 8.80 45.86
N ILE A 207 26.22 9.19 45.81
CA ILE A 207 27.33 8.27 45.55
C ILE A 207 28.06 8.05 46.88
N PRO A 208 28.13 6.79 47.36
CA PRO A 208 28.78 6.51 48.62
C PRO A 208 30.29 6.67 48.54
N TYR A 209 30.93 6.98 49.66
CA TYR A 209 32.38 6.95 49.79
C TYR A 209 32.90 5.53 49.63
N HIS A 210 33.86 5.34 48.73
CA HIS A 210 34.52 4.06 48.51
C HIS A 210 35.92 4.08 49.13
N PRO A 211 36.19 3.31 50.21
CA PRO A 211 37.45 3.40 50.96
C PRO A 211 38.71 3.13 50.14
N LEU A 212 38.65 2.30 49.09
CA LEU A 212 39.83 2.01 48.25
C LEU A 212 40.34 3.23 47.47
N LEU A 213 39.49 4.24 47.23
CA LEU A 213 39.94 5.48 46.58
C LEU A 213 40.92 6.30 47.44
N ALA A 214 41.09 5.95 48.73
CA ALA A 214 42.15 6.54 49.55
C ALA A 214 43.55 5.97 49.26
N TYR A 215 43.63 4.84 48.56
CA TYR A 215 44.87 4.09 48.36
C TYR A 215 45.28 3.98 46.89
N GLU A 216 44.33 3.97 45.96
CA GLU A 216 44.58 3.73 44.54
C GLU A 216 43.66 4.57 43.64
N ASP A 217 44.23 5.09 42.56
CA ASP A 217 43.49 5.72 41.45
C ASP A 217 42.89 4.61 40.58
N ARG A 218 41.57 4.41 40.64
CA ARG A 218 40.87 3.38 39.86
C ARG A 218 39.44 3.77 39.48
N LEU A 219 38.94 3.17 38.39
CA LEU A 219 37.54 3.28 37.99
C LEU A 219 36.69 2.28 38.78
N LEU A 220 35.63 2.75 39.44
CA LEU A 220 34.85 1.93 40.39
C LEU A 220 33.75 1.07 39.75
N VAL A 221 33.55 1.15 38.43
CA VAL A 221 32.39 0.57 37.73
C VAL A 221 32.62 -0.88 37.25
N ASP A 222 33.84 -1.41 37.38
CA ASP A 222 34.28 -2.63 36.66
C ASP A 222 34.65 -3.85 37.54
N ASP A 223 34.54 -3.78 38.88
CA ASP A 223 35.35 -4.69 39.74
C ASP A 223 34.63 -5.63 40.72
N GLY A 224 33.29 -5.65 40.81
CA GLY A 224 32.57 -6.67 41.62
C GLY A 224 32.93 -6.74 43.11
N ASP A 225 33.65 -5.75 43.65
CA ASP A 225 34.14 -5.70 45.03
C ASP A 225 33.03 -5.52 46.07
N LEU A 226 33.26 -5.98 47.30
CA LEU A 226 32.33 -5.96 48.45
C LEU A 226 31.71 -4.59 48.80
N PHE A 227 32.33 -3.49 48.35
CA PHE A 227 31.88 -2.11 48.58
C PHE A 227 31.40 -1.39 47.30
N SER A 228 31.53 -2.03 46.13
CA SER A 228 31.13 -1.43 44.85
C SER A 228 29.66 -1.69 44.58
N SER A 229 28.91 -0.60 44.36
CA SER A 229 27.64 -0.64 43.65
C SER A 229 27.78 0.34 42.49
N ASP A 230 27.70 -0.18 41.27
CA ASP A 230 27.64 0.62 40.05
C ASP A 230 26.29 1.34 39.89
N ALA A 231 25.27 0.96 40.67
CA ALA A 231 23.91 1.47 40.56
C ALA A 231 23.78 3.00 40.66
N PRO A 232 24.48 3.72 41.57
CA PRO A 232 24.44 5.19 41.58
C PRO A 232 25.03 5.82 40.31
N TYR A 233 26.08 5.21 39.74
CA TYR A 233 26.71 5.66 38.51
C TYR A 233 25.83 5.39 37.29
N ARG A 234 25.24 4.19 37.16
CA ARG A 234 24.24 3.88 36.13
C ARG A 234 23.05 4.82 36.20
N ARG A 235 22.56 5.11 37.41
CA ARG A 235 21.46 6.05 37.63
C ARG A 235 21.83 7.48 37.21
N LEU A 236 23.08 7.91 37.42
CA LEU A 236 23.55 9.20 36.92
C LEU A 236 23.57 9.20 35.38
N THR A 237 24.07 8.14 34.75
CA THR A 237 24.07 7.99 33.29
C THR A 237 22.66 8.07 32.69
N GLU A 238 21.70 7.32 33.25
CA GLU A 238 20.29 7.38 32.81
C GLU A 238 19.68 8.78 32.96
N LEU A 239 20.04 9.51 34.02
CA LEU A 239 19.57 10.88 34.22
C LEU A 239 20.15 11.82 33.17
N ILE A 240 21.45 11.72 32.90
CA ILE A 240 22.11 12.53 31.85
C ILE A 240 21.44 12.26 30.50
N GLN A 241 21.22 10.99 30.12
CA GLN A 241 20.54 10.63 28.88
C GLN A 241 19.11 11.19 28.78
N LYS A 242 18.35 11.12 29.87
CA LYS A 242 16.97 11.66 29.93
C LYS A 242 16.93 13.18 29.82
N VAL A 243 17.90 13.86 30.43
CA VAL A 243 17.99 15.33 30.41
C VAL A 243 18.49 15.81 29.05
N ALA A 244 19.44 15.11 28.45
CA ALA A 244 20.05 15.49 27.17
C ALA A 244 19.08 15.47 26.00
N GLN A 245 17.98 14.69 26.08
CA GLN A 245 16.93 14.60 25.05
C GLN A 245 17.49 14.75 23.63
N VAL A 246 18.45 13.89 23.26
CA VAL A 246 19.06 13.93 21.91
C VAL A 246 17.91 13.95 20.90
N ASP A 247 17.78 15.06 20.18
CA ASP A 247 16.54 15.45 19.50
C ASP A 247 16.30 14.56 18.27
N GLU A 248 15.09 14.02 18.11
CA GLU A 248 14.71 13.29 16.90
C GLU A 248 14.40 14.22 15.72
N ALA A 249 14.23 15.53 15.99
CA ALA A 249 13.85 16.54 15.01
C ALA A 249 14.75 16.60 13.77
N PRO A 250 16.09 16.42 13.83
CA PRO A 250 16.93 16.41 12.64
C PRO A 250 16.52 15.30 11.66
N TYR A 251 16.17 14.11 12.16
CA TYR A 251 15.69 13.01 11.32
C TYR A 251 14.30 13.33 10.76
N LEU A 252 13.37 13.79 11.59
CA LEU A 252 12.03 14.16 11.14
C LEU A 252 12.04 15.27 10.09
N GLN A 253 12.93 16.25 10.23
CA GLN A 253 13.09 17.34 9.27
C GLN A 253 13.63 16.83 7.92
N GLN A 254 14.60 15.91 7.94
CA GLN A 254 15.13 15.29 6.73
C GLN A 254 14.09 14.43 6.00
N LEU A 255 13.08 13.89 6.71
CA LEU A 255 12.00 13.09 6.12
C LEU A 255 10.98 13.90 5.29
N ILE A 256 10.88 15.22 5.48
CA ILE A 256 9.83 16.05 4.84
C ILE A 256 9.91 15.97 3.31
N THR A 257 11.07 16.23 2.73
CA THR A 257 11.25 16.26 1.27
C THR A 257 11.05 14.88 0.61
N PRO A 258 11.64 13.78 1.13
CA PRO A 258 11.39 12.44 0.62
C PRO A 258 9.92 12.03 0.69
N LEU A 259 9.22 12.34 1.79
CA LEU A 259 7.79 12.02 1.95
C LEU A 259 6.92 12.74 0.91
N GLN A 260 7.20 14.01 0.61
CA GLN A 260 6.47 14.76 -0.41
C GLN A 260 6.66 14.19 -1.82
N LYS A 261 7.83 13.60 -2.08
CA LYS A 261 8.17 12.98 -3.38
C LYS A 261 7.78 11.50 -3.45
N SER A 262 7.23 10.93 -2.38
CA SER A 262 7.01 9.49 -2.24
C SER A 262 8.29 8.67 -2.49
N ASP A 263 9.47 9.21 -2.14
CA ASP A 263 10.75 8.50 -2.23
C ASP A 263 10.92 7.60 -1.00
N TRP A 264 10.22 6.47 -1.02
CA TRP A 264 10.17 5.54 0.11
C TRP A 264 11.53 4.93 0.46
N LYS A 265 12.45 4.82 -0.51
CA LYS A 265 13.81 4.34 -0.29
C LYS A 265 14.60 5.31 0.58
N GLN A 266 14.53 6.61 0.27
CA GLN A 266 15.20 7.63 1.08
C GLN A 266 14.53 7.81 2.45
N VAL A 267 13.20 7.70 2.53
CA VAL A 267 12.48 7.67 3.82
C VAL A 267 12.97 6.52 4.70
N ILE A 268 13.15 5.31 4.15
CA ILE A 268 13.67 4.16 4.89
C ILE A 268 15.07 4.46 5.44
N ASP A 269 16.02 4.93 4.61
CA ASP A 269 17.40 5.18 5.05
C ASP A 269 17.46 6.18 6.23
N ILE A 270 16.74 7.31 6.12
CA ILE A 270 16.72 8.35 7.15
C ILE A 270 16.01 7.85 8.42
N ALA A 271 14.83 7.24 8.28
CA ALA A 271 14.05 6.78 9.42
C ALA A 271 14.74 5.63 10.14
N GLN A 272 15.43 4.71 9.45
CA GLN A 272 16.22 3.65 10.08
C GLN A 272 17.35 4.22 10.93
N LYS A 273 18.12 5.18 10.40
CA LYS A 273 19.17 5.87 11.15
C LYS A 273 18.61 6.53 12.42
N GLY A 274 17.46 7.19 12.27
CA GLY A 274 16.73 7.77 13.39
C GLY A 274 16.29 6.72 14.41
N VAL A 275 15.71 5.59 13.99
CA VAL A 275 15.24 4.51 14.89
C VAL A 275 16.41 3.84 15.62
N ILE A 276 17.59 3.70 15.00
CA ILE A 276 18.79 3.18 15.69
C ILE A 276 19.15 4.06 16.89
N LYS A 277 19.05 5.39 16.74
CA LYS A 277 19.33 6.36 17.81
C LYS A 277 18.14 6.58 18.75
N HIS A 278 16.91 6.40 18.27
CA HIS A 278 15.65 6.62 18.99
C HIS A 278 14.69 5.41 18.81
N PRO A 279 15.02 4.23 19.40
CA PRO A 279 14.30 2.98 19.12
C PRO A 279 12.86 2.91 19.63
N THR A 280 12.45 3.89 20.44
CA THR A 280 11.10 4.03 20.98
C THR A 280 10.32 5.21 20.39
N SER A 281 10.90 5.93 19.42
CA SER A 281 10.23 7.04 18.74
C SER A 281 9.04 6.53 17.93
N LEU A 282 7.83 6.90 18.35
CA LEU A 282 6.61 6.53 17.63
C LEU A 282 6.57 7.16 16.24
N ASN A 283 7.08 8.38 16.08
CA ASN A 283 7.08 9.10 14.81
C ASN A 283 7.99 8.40 13.79
N LEU A 284 9.24 8.14 14.17
CA LEU A 284 10.23 7.49 13.29
C LEU A 284 9.81 6.07 12.96
N LEU A 285 9.34 5.29 13.94
CA LEU A 285 8.84 3.94 13.69
C LEU A 285 7.60 3.95 12.78
N ASN A 286 6.65 4.87 12.97
CA ASN A 286 5.46 5.00 12.12
C ASN A 286 5.83 5.38 10.67
N HIS A 287 6.78 6.30 10.47
CA HIS A 287 7.27 6.64 9.13
C HIS A 287 7.97 5.44 8.48
N LEU A 288 8.77 4.70 9.24
CA LEU A 288 9.46 3.51 8.76
C LEU A 288 8.50 2.39 8.38
N SER A 289 7.48 2.11 9.21
CA SER A 289 6.40 1.18 8.92
C SER A 289 5.69 1.49 7.60
N ARG A 290 5.30 2.76 7.40
CA ARG A 290 4.64 3.20 6.16
C ARG A 290 5.55 3.08 4.95
N ALA A 291 6.82 3.45 5.09
CA ALA A 291 7.77 3.41 3.98
C ALA A 291 8.02 1.97 3.51
N TYR A 292 8.11 1.01 4.43
CA TYR A 292 8.20 -0.40 4.07
C TYR A 292 6.94 -0.93 3.39
N PHE A 293 5.75 -0.53 3.85
CA PHE A 293 4.49 -0.89 3.20
C PHE A 293 4.46 -0.41 1.74
N PHE A 294 4.75 0.87 1.49
CA PHE A 294 4.76 1.40 0.12
C PHE A 294 5.93 0.90 -0.75
N SER A 295 6.97 0.35 -0.13
CA SER A 295 8.08 -0.30 -0.84
C SER A 295 7.82 -1.79 -1.13
N GLY A 296 6.69 -2.35 -0.66
CA GLY A 296 6.30 -3.75 -0.87
C GLY A 296 6.91 -4.74 0.13
N ASP A 297 7.67 -4.29 1.14
CA ASP A 297 8.25 -5.16 2.18
C ASP A 297 7.29 -5.24 3.39
N TYR A 298 6.21 -6.00 3.22
CA TYR A 298 5.11 -6.07 4.18
C TYR A 298 5.51 -6.74 5.50
N GLU A 299 6.48 -7.66 5.49
CA GLU A 299 6.97 -8.31 6.71
C GLU A 299 7.73 -7.33 7.60
N LYS A 300 8.62 -6.51 7.03
CA LYS A 300 9.29 -5.46 7.81
C LYS A 300 8.32 -4.38 8.26
N ALA A 301 7.35 -4.02 7.43
CA ALA A 301 6.29 -3.11 7.85
C ALA A 301 5.58 -3.63 9.11
N LEU A 302 5.15 -4.90 9.11
CA LEU A 302 4.53 -5.55 10.27
C LEU A 302 5.42 -5.58 11.51
N MET A 303 6.71 -5.88 11.35
CA MET A 303 7.67 -5.87 12.45
C MET A 303 7.71 -4.50 13.15
N PHE A 304 7.89 -3.42 12.38
CA PHE A 304 7.93 -2.06 12.93
C PHE A 304 6.56 -1.58 13.44
N ILE A 305 5.45 -2.02 12.82
CA ILE A 305 4.10 -1.71 13.32
C ILE A 305 3.92 -2.31 14.72
N ASN A 306 4.24 -3.60 14.90
CA ASN A 306 4.13 -4.26 16.19
C ASN A 306 5.05 -3.61 17.24
N GLN A 307 6.28 -3.23 16.86
CA GLN A 307 7.19 -2.48 17.74
C GLN A 307 6.60 -1.12 18.15
N THR A 308 6.00 -0.38 17.22
CA THR A 308 5.38 0.92 17.51
C THR A 308 4.19 0.77 18.45
N LEU A 309 3.33 -0.22 18.21
CA LEU A 309 2.16 -0.50 19.04
C LEU A 309 2.54 -0.88 20.48
N LEU A 310 3.63 -1.64 20.66
CA LEU A 310 4.18 -1.97 21.99
C LEU A 310 4.67 -0.74 22.75
N ASN A 311 5.24 0.24 22.04
CA ASN A 311 5.80 1.47 22.63
C ASN A 311 4.74 2.57 22.86
N ALA A 312 3.59 2.49 22.20
CA ALA A 312 2.57 3.54 22.21
C ALA A 312 1.77 3.57 23.52
N LYS A 313 1.63 4.77 24.10
CA LYS A 313 0.92 5.01 25.37
C LYS A 313 -0.60 4.96 25.17
N ALA A 314 -1.35 4.92 26.26
CA ALA A 314 -2.82 4.97 26.23
C ALA A 314 -3.38 6.28 25.64
N THR A 315 -2.57 7.33 25.55
CA THR A 315 -2.93 8.63 24.98
C THR A 315 -2.75 8.70 23.46
N ASP A 316 -2.06 7.73 22.84
CA ASP A 316 -1.65 7.78 21.42
C ASP A 316 -2.68 7.12 20.49
N ASN A 317 -3.97 7.38 20.75
CA ASN A 317 -5.08 6.64 20.14
C ASN A 317 -5.15 6.78 18.61
N VAL A 318 -4.94 7.98 18.08
CA VAL A 318 -4.96 8.24 16.63
C VAL A 318 -3.87 7.45 15.91
N ILE A 319 -2.65 7.44 16.46
CA ILE A 319 -1.51 6.72 15.87
C ILE A 319 -1.77 5.21 15.94
N LYS A 320 -2.27 4.70 17.07
CA LYS A 320 -2.63 3.28 17.22
C LYS A 320 -3.70 2.83 16.23
N ALA A 321 -4.78 3.59 16.07
CA ALA A 321 -5.86 3.28 15.14
C ALA A 321 -5.33 3.19 13.69
N ARG A 322 -4.52 4.17 13.26
CA ARG A 322 -3.92 4.19 11.91
C ARG A 322 -2.93 3.03 11.69
N LEU A 323 -2.12 2.69 12.70
CA LEU A 323 -1.15 1.59 12.61
C LEU A 323 -1.82 0.23 12.57
N LEU A 324 -2.90 0.01 13.31
CA LEU A 324 -3.68 -1.22 13.22
C LEU A 324 -4.39 -1.35 11.87
N MET A 325 -4.87 -0.24 11.29
CA MET A 325 -5.37 -0.24 9.91
C MET A 325 -4.28 -0.62 8.91
N LEU A 326 -3.08 -0.03 9.04
CA LEU A 326 -1.93 -0.38 8.21
C LEU A 326 -1.51 -1.84 8.39
N LYS A 327 -1.57 -2.38 9.62
CA LYS A 327 -1.33 -3.79 9.93
C LYS A 327 -2.28 -4.69 9.14
N GLY A 328 -3.57 -4.38 9.16
CA GLY A 328 -4.58 -5.10 8.38
C GLY A 328 -4.27 -5.06 6.88
N SER A 329 -3.89 -3.90 6.33
CA SER A 329 -3.47 -3.78 4.93
C SER A 329 -2.21 -4.58 4.59
N CYS A 330 -1.20 -4.63 5.46
CA CYS A 330 -0.04 -5.51 5.27
C CYS A 330 -0.45 -6.98 5.22
N LEU A 331 -1.32 -7.40 6.14
CA LEU A 331 -1.79 -8.79 6.24
C LEU A 331 -2.65 -9.18 5.04
N GLU A 332 -3.40 -8.24 4.46
CA GLU A 332 -4.10 -8.44 3.19
C GLU A 332 -3.12 -8.75 2.05
N GLN A 333 -2.06 -7.95 1.91
CA GLN A 333 -1.06 -8.15 0.86
C GLN A 333 -0.26 -9.46 1.03
N LEU A 334 -0.19 -9.97 2.26
CA LEU A 334 0.41 -11.27 2.60
C LEU A 334 -0.60 -12.43 2.56
N GLU A 335 -1.84 -12.19 2.14
CA GLU A 335 -2.94 -13.17 2.09
C GLU A 335 -3.28 -13.83 3.45
N LYS A 336 -2.91 -13.19 4.56
CA LYS A 336 -3.17 -13.65 5.93
C LYS A 336 -4.53 -13.17 6.44
N THR A 337 -5.59 -13.62 5.77
CA THR A 337 -6.96 -13.10 5.96
C THR A 337 -7.48 -13.20 7.41
N SER A 338 -7.17 -14.28 8.14
CA SER A 338 -7.60 -14.42 9.55
C SER A 338 -6.93 -13.41 10.48
N GLU A 339 -5.63 -13.16 10.30
CA GLU A 339 -4.89 -12.16 11.07
C GLU A 339 -5.32 -10.73 10.70
N GLN A 340 -5.63 -10.50 9.42
CA GLN A 340 -6.20 -9.24 8.93
C GLN A 340 -7.52 -8.91 9.65
N ILE A 341 -8.45 -9.88 9.73
CA ILE A 341 -9.72 -9.71 10.46
C ILE A 341 -9.45 -9.39 11.93
N ALA A 342 -8.53 -10.10 12.58
CA ALA A 342 -8.18 -9.85 13.98
C ALA A 342 -7.63 -8.43 14.20
N ALA A 343 -6.83 -7.90 13.27
CA ALA A 343 -6.34 -6.53 13.34
C ALA A 343 -7.47 -5.49 13.24
N TYR A 344 -8.48 -5.72 12.39
CA TYR A 344 -9.65 -4.84 12.29
C TYR A 344 -10.56 -4.97 13.52
N ASP A 345 -10.72 -6.17 14.08
CA ASP A 345 -11.43 -6.37 15.35
C ASP A 345 -10.79 -5.58 16.48
N GLU A 346 -9.45 -5.54 16.53
CA GLU A 346 -8.71 -4.73 17.51
C GLU A 346 -9.02 -3.23 17.36
N VAL A 347 -9.09 -2.70 16.12
CA VAL A 347 -9.51 -1.31 15.87
C VAL A 347 -10.92 -1.06 16.42
N ILE A 348 -11.87 -1.93 16.07
CA ILE A 348 -13.28 -1.77 16.44
C ILE A 348 -13.45 -1.86 17.96
N GLN A 349 -12.75 -2.79 18.62
CA GLN A 349 -12.83 -2.99 20.06
C GLN A 349 -12.19 -1.83 20.84
N CYS A 350 -10.99 -1.39 20.45
CA CYS A 350 -10.27 -0.34 21.17
C CYS A 350 -10.87 1.05 20.96
N PHE A 351 -11.44 1.31 19.78
CA PHE A 351 -11.82 2.67 19.37
C PHE A 351 -13.30 2.83 19.03
N GLY A 352 -14.12 1.79 19.14
CA GLY A 352 -15.54 1.82 18.76
C GLY A 352 -16.42 2.80 19.56
N GLN A 353 -15.93 3.34 20.68
CA GLN A 353 -16.60 4.36 21.50
C GLN A 353 -15.91 5.74 21.44
N ALA A 354 -14.96 5.93 20.53
CA ALA A 354 -14.30 7.23 20.35
C ALA A 354 -15.28 8.28 19.79
N ASN A 355 -15.02 9.56 20.05
CA ASN A 355 -15.80 10.68 19.50
C ASN A 355 -15.01 11.50 18.47
N GLU A 356 -13.71 11.24 18.32
CA GLU A 356 -12.84 11.96 17.40
C GLU A 356 -13.03 11.44 15.99
N VAL A 357 -13.35 12.34 15.04
CA VAL A 357 -13.64 11.98 13.64
C VAL A 357 -12.50 11.18 13.00
N ASP A 358 -11.25 11.59 13.23
CA ASP A 358 -10.05 10.88 12.74
C ASP A 358 -9.98 9.42 13.17
N ILE A 359 -10.44 9.12 14.40
CA ILE A 359 -10.46 7.76 14.96
C ILE A 359 -11.68 7.00 14.41
N LEU A 360 -12.84 7.64 14.39
CA LEU A 360 -14.07 7.07 13.84
C LEU A 360 -13.93 6.70 12.36
N GLU A 361 -13.17 7.48 11.59
CA GLU A 361 -12.82 7.16 10.21
C GLU A 361 -12.08 5.81 10.13
N GLN A 362 -11.13 5.55 11.04
CA GLN A 362 -10.43 4.27 11.07
C GLN A 362 -11.37 3.13 11.46
N VAL A 363 -12.31 3.36 12.40
CA VAL A 363 -13.31 2.35 12.78
C VAL A 363 -14.25 2.02 11.60
N ALA A 364 -14.72 3.04 10.87
CA ALA A 364 -15.58 2.86 9.70
C ALA A 364 -14.85 2.09 8.60
N LYS A 365 -13.58 2.43 8.32
CA LYS A 365 -12.72 1.70 7.37
C LYS A 365 -12.42 0.27 7.84
N ALA A 366 -12.21 0.04 9.13
CA ALA A 366 -11.98 -1.29 9.70
C ALA A 366 -13.21 -2.19 9.52
N LEU A 367 -14.41 -1.69 9.80
CA LEU A 367 -15.65 -2.44 9.57
C LEU A 367 -15.82 -2.79 8.08
N PHE A 368 -15.63 -1.82 7.18
CA PHE A 368 -15.72 -2.07 5.74
C PHE A 368 -14.71 -3.14 5.28
N ASN A 369 -13.44 -2.98 5.65
CA ASN A 369 -12.38 -3.92 5.23
C ASN A 369 -12.53 -5.30 5.88
N LYS A 370 -13.05 -5.38 7.12
CA LYS A 370 -13.41 -6.65 7.77
C LYS A 370 -14.50 -7.37 6.99
N GLY A 371 -15.56 -6.67 6.58
CA GLY A 371 -16.61 -7.25 5.74
C GLY A 371 -16.04 -7.85 4.45
N PHE A 372 -15.19 -7.09 3.75
CA PHE A 372 -14.54 -7.55 2.53
C PHE A 372 -13.64 -8.78 2.75
N ALA A 373 -12.88 -8.81 3.85
CA ALA A 373 -12.04 -9.96 4.21
C ALA A 373 -12.87 -11.22 4.53
N LEU A 374 -14.02 -11.07 5.22
CA LEU A 374 -14.96 -12.17 5.47
C LEU A 374 -15.56 -12.72 4.15
N GLY A 375 -15.85 -11.83 3.20
CA GLY A 375 -16.28 -12.21 1.86
C GLY A 375 -15.26 -13.04 1.09
N LYS A 376 -13.97 -12.70 1.19
CA LYS A 376 -12.87 -13.53 0.64
C LYS A 376 -12.84 -14.93 1.25
N MET A 377 -13.25 -15.09 2.51
CA MET A 377 -13.38 -16.38 3.19
C MET A 377 -14.73 -17.09 2.94
N GLN A 378 -15.60 -16.57 2.05
CA GLN A 378 -16.95 -17.08 1.79
C GLN A 378 -17.86 -17.09 3.03
N GLN A 379 -17.57 -16.25 4.03
CA GLN A 379 -18.43 -16.07 5.21
C GLN A 379 -19.46 -14.97 4.96
N LEU A 380 -20.37 -15.22 4.02
CA LEU A 380 -21.27 -14.22 3.45
C LEU A 380 -22.22 -13.59 4.48
N GLU A 381 -22.77 -14.38 5.41
CA GLU A 381 -23.65 -13.88 6.47
C GLU A 381 -22.90 -12.97 7.46
N ALA A 382 -21.65 -13.33 7.78
CA ALA A 382 -20.80 -12.53 8.66
C ALA A 382 -20.38 -11.22 7.99
N GLU A 383 -20.07 -11.26 6.68
CA GLU A 383 -19.82 -10.06 5.89
C GLU A 383 -21.02 -9.10 5.92
N ILE A 384 -22.23 -9.61 5.67
CA ILE A 384 -23.47 -8.82 5.73
C ILE A 384 -23.66 -8.20 7.12
N ALA A 385 -23.45 -8.97 8.20
CA ALA A 385 -23.61 -8.48 9.56
C ALA A 385 -22.66 -7.32 9.89
N VAL A 386 -21.41 -7.38 9.42
CA VAL A 386 -20.44 -6.29 9.61
C VAL A 386 -20.81 -5.04 8.81
N TYR A 387 -21.31 -5.20 7.57
CA TYR A 387 -21.81 -4.07 6.80
C TYR A 387 -23.06 -3.44 7.44
N ASP A 388 -23.96 -4.24 8.03
CA ASP A 388 -25.10 -3.73 8.78
C ASP A 388 -24.67 -2.93 10.02
N GLU A 389 -23.66 -3.41 10.75
CA GLU A 389 -23.08 -2.68 11.88
C GLU A 389 -22.50 -1.33 11.43
N LEU A 390 -21.76 -1.29 10.33
CA LEU A 390 -21.21 -0.06 9.75
C LEU A 390 -22.32 0.94 9.39
N VAL A 391 -23.35 0.48 8.69
CA VAL A 391 -24.51 1.31 8.31
C VAL A 391 -25.26 1.80 9.56
N GLN A 392 -25.43 0.95 10.58
CA GLN A 392 -26.12 1.33 11.81
C GLN A 392 -25.35 2.41 12.58
N ARG A 393 -24.02 2.31 12.67
CA ARG A 393 -23.20 3.24 13.44
C ARG A 393 -23.00 4.58 12.73
N PHE A 394 -22.75 4.55 11.43
CA PHE A 394 -22.26 5.71 10.67
C PHE A 394 -23.21 6.19 9.57
N GLY A 395 -24.28 5.45 9.27
CA GLY A 395 -25.24 5.80 8.22
C GLY A 395 -26.19 6.96 8.54
N GLN A 396 -25.87 7.80 9.52
CA GLN A 396 -26.51 9.11 9.77
C GLN A 396 -25.46 10.18 10.11
N ALA A 397 -24.16 9.89 9.89
CA ALA A 397 -23.08 10.84 10.10
C ALA A 397 -23.20 12.03 9.12
N GLN A 398 -22.58 13.15 9.47
CA GLN A 398 -22.52 14.32 8.58
C GLN A 398 -21.19 14.36 7.82
N GLU A 399 -20.18 13.68 8.33
CA GLU A 399 -18.83 13.68 7.84
C GLU A 399 -18.68 12.70 6.67
N ILE A 400 -18.29 13.23 5.51
CA ILE A 400 -18.10 12.46 4.26
C ILE A 400 -17.15 11.28 4.46
N VAL A 401 -16.09 11.48 5.25
CA VAL A 401 -15.09 10.43 5.57
C VAL A 401 -15.69 9.21 6.29
N LEU A 402 -16.85 9.35 6.93
CA LEU A 402 -17.60 8.26 7.57
C LEU A 402 -18.67 7.69 6.63
N LEU A 403 -19.26 8.53 5.78
CA LEU A 403 -20.30 8.14 4.83
C LEU A 403 -19.75 7.35 3.62
N GLU A 404 -18.52 7.63 3.18
CA GLU A 404 -17.90 6.92 2.05
C GLU A 404 -17.78 5.40 2.33
N PRO A 405 -17.23 4.93 3.47
CA PRO A 405 -17.27 3.50 3.83
C PRO A 405 -18.67 2.91 3.87
N VAL A 406 -19.66 3.67 4.37
CA VAL A 406 -21.07 3.22 4.43
C VAL A 406 -21.64 2.99 3.03
N ALA A 407 -21.42 3.93 2.10
CA ALA A 407 -21.85 3.78 0.72
C ALA A 407 -21.20 2.57 0.03
N LYS A 408 -19.90 2.35 0.24
CA LYS A 408 -19.18 1.17 -0.26
C LYS A 408 -19.73 -0.13 0.33
N ALA A 409 -20.01 -0.15 1.63
CA ALA A 409 -20.58 -1.31 2.31
C ALA A 409 -21.96 -1.68 1.78
N LEU A 410 -22.83 -0.70 1.50
CA LEU A 410 -24.14 -0.95 0.91
C LEU A 410 -24.03 -1.53 -0.52
N ILE A 411 -23.10 -1.06 -1.34
CA ILE A 411 -22.84 -1.66 -2.68
C ILE A 411 -22.38 -3.11 -2.53
N ASN A 412 -21.40 -3.37 -1.66
CA ASN A 412 -20.87 -4.72 -1.47
C ASN A 412 -21.90 -5.66 -0.85
N LYS A 413 -22.68 -5.20 0.13
CA LYS A 413 -23.78 -5.95 0.72
C LYS A 413 -24.80 -6.37 -0.34
N GLY A 414 -25.17 -5.47 -1.25
CA GLY A 414 -26.04 -5.81 -2.39
C GLY A 414 -25.45 -6.93 -3.24
N ALA A 415 -24.19 -6.81 -3.64
CA ALA A 415 -23.51 -7.84 -4.45
C ALA A 415 -23.42 -9.20 -3.73
N VAL A 416 -23.24 -9.22 -2.40
CA VAL A 416 -23.24 -10.45 -1.61
C VAL A 416 -24.63 -11.09 -1.58
N LEU A 417 -25.69 -10.30 -1.40
CA LEU A 417 -27.07 -10.79 -1.46
C LEU A 417 -27.41 -11.37 -2.84
N GLY A 418 -26.90 -10.76 -3.92
CA GLY A 418 -27.01 -11.31 -5.28
C GLY A 418 -26.34 -12.67 -5.42
N LYS A 419 -25.12 -12.84 -4.88
CA LYS A 419 -24.45 -14.16 -4.83
C LYS A 419 -25.25 -15.20 -4.03
N MET A 420 -25.97 -14.77 -3.00
CA MET A 420 -26.87 -15.60 -2.20
C MET A 420 -28.24 -15.82 -2.86
N GLN A 421 -28.46 -15.31 -4.08
CA GLN A 421 -29.73 -15.40 -4.82
C GLN A 421 -30.91 -14.80 -4.05
N GLN A 422 -30.71 -13.65 -3.40
CA GLN A 422 -31.75 -12.89 -2.69
C GLN A 422 -32.02 -11.54 -3.38
N PRO A 423 -32.62 -11.55 -4.58
CA PRO A 423 -32.73 -10.35 -5.42
C PRO A 423 -33.61 -9.26 -4.81
N GLU A 424 -34.66 -9.59 -4.06
CA GLU A 424 -35.50 -8.60 -3.38
C GLU A 424 -34.73 -7.86 -2.26
N ALA A 425 -33.92 -8.60 -1.51
CA ALA A 425 -33.08 -8.03 -0.46
C ALA A 425 -31.96 -7.16 -1.04
N GLU A 426 -31.37 -7.59 -2.17
CA GLU A 426 -30.38 -6.81 -2.91
C GLU A 426 -30.97 -5.47 -3.40
N ILE A 427 -32.15 -5.49 -4.03
CA ILE A 427 -32.85 -4.28 -4.47
C ILE A 427 -33.16 -3.36 -3.28
N ALA A 428 -33.56 -3.92 -2.14
CA ALA A 428 -33.86 -3.14 -0.93
C ALA A 428 -32.61 -2.40 -0.42
N VAL A 429 -31.44 -3.04 -0.45
CA VAL A 429 -30.17 -2.42 -0.05
C VAL A 429 -29.77 -1.28 -0.99
N TYR A 430 -29.84 -1.48 -2.31
CA TYR A 430 -29.57 -0.39 -3.26
C TYR A 430 -30.58 0.75 -3.10
N SER A 431 -31.86 0.43 -2.88
CA SER A 431 -32.88 1.45 -2.64
C SER A 431 -32.61 2.27 -1.37
N LYS A 432 -32.09 1.64 -0.31
CA LYS A 432 -31.65 2.34 0.91
C LYS A 432 -30.46 3.26 0.64
N LEU A 433 -29.49 2.83 -0.17
CA LEU A 433 -28.37 3.67 -0.59
C LEU A 433 -28.88 4.90 -1.34
N LEU A 434 -29.78 4.72 -2.31
CA LEU A 434 -30.35 5.81 -3.10
C LEU A 434 -31.19 6.79 -2.25
N GLN A 435 -31.93 6.28 -1.28
CA GLN A 435 -32.67 7.12 -0.34
C GLN A 435 -31.74 7.97 0.52
N HIS A 436 -30.62 7.39 0.97
CA HIS A 436 -29.72 8.06 1.90
C HIS A 436 -28.76 9.04 1.22
N PHE A 437 -28.24 8.68 0.04
CA PHE A 437 -27.22 9.46 -0.67
C PHE A 437 -27.71 10.10 -1.98
N GLY A 438 -28.98 9.93 -2.35
CA GLY A 438 -29.51 10.41 -3.63
C GLY A 438 -29.49 11.94 -3.82
N GLN A 439 -29.24 12.71 -2.77
CA GLN A 439 -29.07 14.17 -2.81
C GLN A 439 -27.65 14.62 -2.42
N ALA A 440 -26.69 13.69 -2.35
CA ALA A 440 -25.28 14.02 -2.11
C ALA A 440 -24.73 14.86 -3.27
N HIS A 441 -23.71 15.68 -2.98
CA HIS A 441 -23.03 16.51 -3.99
C HIS A 441 -21.56 16.12 -4.15
N GLU A 442 -21.07 15.27 -3.26
CA GLU A 442 -19.71 14.76 -3.20
C GLU A 442 -19.49 13.70 -4.27
N ILE A 443 -18.45 13.88 -5.08
CA ILE A 443 -18.15 13.02 -6.24
C ILE A 443 -18.07 11.54 -5.84
N GLU A 444 -17.41 11.24 -4.73
CA GLU A 444 -17.24 9.88 -4.23
C GLU A 444 -18.57 9.20 -3.90
N LEU A 445 -19.54 9.94 -3.34
CA LEU A 445 -20.87 9.42 -3.05
C LEU A 445 -21.74 9.33 -4.31
N LEU A 446 -21.64 10.31 -5.21
CA LEU A 446 -22.33 10.31 -6.49
C LEU A 446 -21.95 9.10 -7.36
N GLU A 447 -20.67 8.74 -7.39
CA GLU A 447 -20.19 7.54 -8.08
C GLU A 447 -20.86 6.26 -7.52
N ARG A 448 -20.99 6.16 -6.18
CA ARG A 448 -21.66 5.02 -5.55
C ARG A 448 -23.16 5.00 -5.84
N VAL A 449 -23.82 6.16 -5.89
CA VAL A 449 -25.22 6.29 -6.28
C VAL A 449 -25.44 5.82 -7.72
N ALA A 450 -24.58 6.24 -8.66
CA ALA A 450 -24.65 5.79 -10.05
C ALA A 450 -24.47 4.27 -10.17
N LYS A 451 -23.48 3.71 -9.46
CA LYS A 451 -23.25 2.26 -9.42
C LYS A 451 -24.42 1.48 -8.82
N ALA A 452 -25.06 2.01 -7.77
CA ALA A 452 -26.26 1.40 -7.18
C ALA A 452 -27.44 1.35 -8.14
N LEU A 453 -27.66 2.41 -8.94
CA LEU A 453 -28.69 2.43 -9.98
C LEU A 453 -28.42 1.38 -11.07
N ILE A 454 -27.18 1.24 -11.53
CA ILE A 454 -26.80 0.18 -12.48
C ILE A 454 -27.10 -1.20 -11.91
N ASN A 455 -26.58 -1.51 -10.71
CA ASN A 455 -26.77 -2.83 -10.12
C ASN A 455 -28.25 -3.13 -9.88
N LYS A 456 -29.03 -2.15 -9.38
CA LYS A 456 -30.47 -2.30 -9.19
C LYS A 456 -31.19 -2.58 -10.52
N GLY A 457 -30.82 -1.88 -11.60
CA GLY A 457 -31.39 -2.12 -12.94
C GLY A 457 -31.08 -3.54 -13.45
N VAL A 458 -29.86 -4.03 -13.26
CA VAL A 458 -29.45 -5.39 -13.67
C VAL A 458 -30.23 -6.46 -12.89
N VAL A 459 -30.42 -6.28 -11.58
CA VAL A 459 -31.20 -7.23 -10.77
C VAL A 459 -32.66 -7.25 -11.21
N LEU A 460 -33.24 -6.08 -11.53
CA LEU A 460 -34.62 -6.01 -12.05
C LEU A 460 -34.77 -6.69 -13.41
N GLU A 461 -33.75 -6.60 -14.29
CA GLU A 461 -33.70 -7.35 -15.54
C GLU A 461 -33.70 -8.87 -15.28
N GLN A 462 -32.85 -9.35 -14.35
CA GLN A 462 -32.79 -10.76 -13.97
C GLN A 462 -34.11 -11.27 -13.36
N MET A 463 -34.84 -10.41 -12.67
CA MET A 463 -36.18 -10.69 -12.13
C MET A 463 -37.30 -10.59 -13.18
N GLN A 464 -36.99 -10.38 -14.45
CA GLN A 464 -37.96 -10.20 -15.54
C GLN A 464 -38.92 -9.03 -15.30
N GLN A 465 -38.41 -7.91 -14.75
CA GLN A 465 -39.15 -6.66 -14.56
C GLN A 465 -38.57 -5.55 -15.46
N PRO A 466 -38.70 -5.67 -16.80
CA PRO A 466 -37.97 -4.82 -17.73
C PRO A 466 -38.40 -3.35 -17.68
N GLU A 467 -39.68 -3.04 -17.44
CA GLU A 467 -40.15 -1.65 -17.30
C GLU A 467 -39.56 -0.97 -16.06
N ALA A 468 -39.43 -1.70 -14.95
CA ALA A 468 -38.81 -1.20 -13.74
C ALA A 468 -37.30 -0.99 -13.93
N ALA A 469 -36.62 -1.89 -14.64
CA ALA A 469 -35.22 -1.73 -15.00
C ALA A 469 -34.99 -0.48 -15.86
N ILE A 470 -35.80 -0.27 -16.89
CA ILE A 470 -35.75 0.93 -17.74
C ILE A 470 -35.95 2.20 -16.92
N ALA A 471 -36.93 2.23 -16.01
CA ALA A 471 -37.18 3.39 -15.16
C ALA A 471 -35.96 3.75 -14.28
N VAL A 472 -35.24 2.75 -13.77
CA VAL A 472 -34.00 2.95 -12.99
C VAL A 472 -32.86 3.47 -13.86
N TYR A 473 -32.71 2.97 -15.09
CA TYR A 473 -31.72 3.50 -16.03
C TYR A 473 -32.05 4.94 -16.45
N ASP A 474 -33.32 5.26 -16.68
CA ASP A 474 -33.76 6.63 -16.97
C ASP A 474 -33.48 7.59 -15.82
N GLU A 475 -33.69 7.14 -14.57
CA GLU A 475 -33.33 7.90 -13.38
C GLU A 475 -31.82 8.21 -13.35
N LEU A 476 -30.95 7.24 -13.66
CA LEU A 476 -29.51 7.44 -13.75
C LEU A 476 -29.16 8.49 -14.82
N LEU A 477 -29.73 8.35 -16.01
CA LEU A 477 -29.47 9.25 -17.13
C LEU A 477 -29.97 10.67 -16.87
N GLN A 478 -31.11 10.82 -16.19
CA GLN A 478 -31.62 12.12 -15.79
C GLN A 478 -30.69 12.80 -14.77
N ARG A 479 -30.19 12.06 -13.78
CA ARG A 479 -29.34 12.61 -12.71
C ARG A 479 -27.91 12.90 -13.18
N PHE A 480 -27.33 12.01 -13.96
CA PHE A 480 -25.90 12.03 -14.34
C PHE A 480 -25.67 12.31 -15.83
N GLY A 481 -26.71 12.71 -16.55
CA GLY A 481 -26.67 13.02 -17.97
C GLY A 481 -25.73 14.15 -18.39
N GLN A 482 -25.25 14.95 -17.43
CA GLN A 482 -24.32 16.06 -17.66
C GLN A 482 -23.06 15.96 -16.77
N ALA A 483 -22.81 14.80 -16.17
CA ALA A 483 -21.59 14.55 -15.40
C ALA A 483 -20.35 14.57 -16.31
N HIS A 484 -19.19 14.94 -15.74
CA HIS A 484 -17.91 15.00 -16.48
C HIS A 484 -16.87 14.05 -15.88
N GLU A 485 -17.15 13.49 -14.71
CA GLU A 485 -16.31 12.58 -13.96
C GLU A 485 -16.29 11.21 -14.63
N ILE A 486 -15.11 10.73 -15.01
CA ILE A 486 -14.92 9.48 -15.77
C ILE A 486 -15.66 8.29 -15.13
N ALA A 487 -15.57 8.14 -13.80
CA ALA A 487 -16.21 7.04 -13.09
C ALA A 487 -17.74 7.07 -13.15
N ILE A 488 -18.35 8.26 -13.21
CA ILE A 488 -19.80 8.44 -13.40
C ILE A 488 -20.17 8.23 -14.87
N LEU A 489 -19.36 8.75 -15.80
CA LEU A 489 -19.53 8.55 -17.24
C LEU A 489 -19.52 7.08 -17.63
N GLU A 490 -18.68 6.26 -17.00
CA GLU A 490 -18.70 4.80 -17.14
C GLU A 490 -20.08 4.22 -16.81
N GLN A 491 -20.68 4.64 -15.69
CA GLN A 491 -22.02 4.16 -15.30
C GLN A 491 -23.10 4.65 -16.26
N VAL A 492 -23.00 5.88 -16.76
CA VAL A 492 -23.91 6.41 -17.80
C VAL A 492 -23.83 5.56 -19.08
N ALA A 493 -22.63 5.23 -19.55
CA ALA A 493 -22.45 4.39 -20.73
C ALA A 493 -23.05 2.99 -20.52
N LYS A 494 -22.83 2.38 -19.34
CA LYS A 494 -23.45 1.11 -18.95
C LYS A 494 -24.98 1.19 -18.90
N ALA A 495 -25.54 2.30 -18.39
CA ALA A 495 -26.99 2.50 -18.31
C ALA A 495 -27.63 2.56 -19.70
N LEU A 496 -27.06 3.35 -20.61
CA LEU A 496 -27.53 3.42 -22.00
C LEU A 496 -27.44 2.05 -22.68
N TYR A 497 -26.31 1.36 -22.53
CA TYR A 497 -26.14 0.02 -23.11
C TYR A 497 -27.19 -0.97 -22.58
N ASN A 498 -27.33 -1.09 -21.25
CA ASN A 498 -28.27 -2.02 -20.62
C ASN A 498 -29.73 -1.66 -20.95
N LYS A 499 -30.08 -0.36 -20.95
CA LYS A 499 -31.41 0.10 -21.37
C LYS A 499 -31.72 -0.32 -22.81
N GLY A 500 -30.76 -0.17 -23.73
CA GLY A 500 -30.90 -0.63 -25.11
C GLY A 500 -31.11 -2.14 -25.21
N VAL A 501 -30.39 -2.93 -24.40
CA VAL A 501 -30.56 -4.40 -24.33
C VAL A 501 -31.97 -4.77 -23.89
N VAL A 502 -32.45 -4.20 -22.79
CA VAL A 502 -33.80 -4.48 -22.25
C VAL A 502 -34.88 -4.09 -23.26
N LEU A 503 -34.75 -2.93 -23.92
CA LEU A 503 -35.69 -2.50 -24.97
C LEU A 503 -35.70 -3.47 -26.18
N GLY A 504 -34.53 -3.98 -26.57
CA GLY A 504 -34.40 -4.98 -27.62
C GLY A 504 -35.08 -6.30 -27.25
N GLN A 505 -34.87 -6.79 -26.03
CA GLN A 505 -35.55 -7.98 -25.50
C GLN A 505 -37.08 -7.82 -25.48
N MET A 506 -37.58 -6.62 -25.18
CA MET A 506 -39.00 -6.26 -25.24
C MET A 506 -39.55 -6.05 -26.67
N GLN A 507 -38.77 -6.30 -27.72
CA GLN A 507 -39.12 -6.07 -29.13
C GLN A 507 -39.42 -4.58 -29.46
N GLN A 508 -38.97 -3.64 -28.62
CA GLN A 508 -39.05 -2.21 -28.89
C GLN A 508 -37.82 -1.75 -29.70
N LEU A 509 -37.62 -2.37 -30.86
CA LEU A 509 -36.38 -2.27 -31.65
C LEU A 509 -36.00 -0.83 -32.01
N GLY A 510 -36.97 0.02 -32.38
CA GLY A 510 -36.71 1.43 -32.70
C GLY A 510 -36.24 2.25 -31.49
N ALA A 511 -36.77 1.97 -30.30
CA ALA A 511 -36.32 2.63 -29.07
C ALA A 511 -34.92 2.14 -28.65
N ALA A 512 -34.63 0.85 -28.84
CA ALA A 512 -33.30 0.29 -28.59
C ALA A 512 -32.24 0.95 -29.49
N LEU A 513 -32.53 1.11 -30.79
CA LEU A 513 -31.63 1.81 -31.72
C LEU A 513 -31.36 3.26 -31.30
N ALA A 514 -32.41 4.00 -30.92
CA ALA A 514 -32.27 5.38 -30.47
C ALA A 514 -31.36 5.51 -29.24
N VAL A 515 -31.46 4.58 -28.29
CA VAL A 515 -30.60 4.55 -27.09
C VAL A 515 -29.15 4.20 -27.45
N TYR A 516 -28.92 3.26 -28.38
CA TYR A 516 -27.57 2.97 -28.85
C TYR A 516 -26.97 4.16 -29.61
N ASP A 517 -27.74 4.84 -30.45
CA ASP A 517 -27.29 6.05 -31.14
C ASP A 517 -26.92 7.17 -30.16
N GLU A 518 -27.71 7.36 -29.10
CA GLU A 518 -27.39 8.31 -28.02
C GLU A 518 -26.04 7.98 -27.37
N LEU A 519 -25.80 6.71 -27.03
CA LEU A 519 -24.54 6.26 -26.45
C LEU A 519 -23.34 6.58 -27.36
N LEU A 520 -23.45 6.22 -28.64
CA LEU A 520 -22.38 6.40 -29.62
C LEU A 520 -22.08 7.87 -29.89
N GLN A 521 -23.12 8.70 -29.99
CA GLN A 521 -22.97 10.14 -30.18
C GLN A 521 -22.29 10.77 -28.97
N ARG A 522 -22.77 10.45 -27.77
CA ARG A 522 -22.31 11.06 -26.52
C ARG A 522 -20.86 10.72 -26.19
N PHE A 523 -20.42 9.49 -26.49
CA PHE A 523 -19.07 9.00 -26.19
C PHE A 523 -18.22 8.80 -27.46
N SER A 524 -18.48 9.61 -28.50
CA SER A 524 -17.75 9.54 -29.78
C SER A 524 -16.24 9.79 -29.65
N GLN A 525 -15.83 10.62 -28.68
CA GLN A 525 -14.41 10.97 -28.42
C GLN A 525 -13.83 10.31 -27.17
N ALA A 526 -14.53 9.36 -26.54
CA ALA A 526 -14.02 8.68 -25.36
C ALA A 526 -12.82 7.77 -25.70
N HIS A 527 -11.85 7.69 -24.78
CA HIS A 527 -10.64 6.88 -24.94
C HIS A 527 -10.43 5.92 -23.76
N GLU A 528 -11.22 6.06 -22.70
CA GLU A 528 -11.15 5.26 -21.49
C GLU A 528 -11.74 3.87 -21.74
N ILE A 529 -10.96 2.82 -21.51
CA ILE A 529 -11.35 1.42 -21.76
C ILE A 529 -12.71 1.08 -21.14
N ALA A 530 -12.97 1.57 -19.92
CA ALA A 530 -14.21 1.32 -19.20
C ALA A 530 -15.47 1.89 -19.89
N ILE A 531 -15.31 2.90 -20.75
CA ILE A 531 -16.37 3.49 -21.59
C ILE A 531 -16.39 2.83 -22.98
N LEU A 532 -15.21 2.47 -23.51
CA LEU A 532 -15.06 1.81 -24.81
C LEU A 532 -15.73 0.43 -24.86
N GLU A 533 -15.72 -0.33 -23.76
CA GLU A 533 -16.38 -1.64 -23.71
C GLU A 533 -17.92 -1.54 -23.93
N PRO A 534 -18.69 -0.70 -23.19
CA PRO A 534 -20.10 -0.46 -23.49
C PRO A 534 -20.35 0.00 -24.94
N ILE A 535 -19.48 0.83 -25.51
CA ILE A 535 -19.58 1.28 -26.91
C ILE A 535 -19.47 0.10 -27.87
N ALA A 536 -18.47 -0.76 -27.69
CA ALA A 536 -18.28 -1.95 -28.55
C ALA A 536 -19.49 -2.90 -28.45
N LYS A 537 -19.99 -3.15 -27.24
CA LYS A 537 -21.19 -3.97 -27.02
C LYS A 537 -22.45 -3.34 -27.63
N ALA A 538 -22.59 -2.02 -27.55
CA ALA A 538 -23.71 -1.29 -28.14
C ALA A 538 -23.69 -1.31 -29.67
N LEU A 539 -22.53 -1.11 -30.32
CA LEU A 539 -22.40 -1.24 -31.78
C LEU A 539 -22.76 -2.66 -32.25
N TYR A 540 -22.25 -3.68 -31.58
CA TYR A 540 -22.61 -5.06 -31.87
C TYR A 540 -24.13 -5.30 -31.77
N ASN A 541 -24.74 -4.93 -30.63
CA ASN A 541 -26.17 -5.12 -30.42
C ASN A 541 -27.04 -4.27 -31.36
N LYS A 542 -26.59 -3.07 -31.73
CA LYS A 542 -27.23 -2.23 -32.75
C LYS A 542 -27.28 -2.96 -34.10
N GLY A 543 -26.20 -3.62 -34.51
CA GLY A 543 -26.17 -4.46 -35.71
C GLY A 543 -27.16 -5.63 -35.63
N VAL A 544 -27.25 -6.30 -34.47
CA VAL A 544 -28.23 -7.38 -34.24
C VAL A 544 -29.67 -6.88 -34.35
N VAL A 545 -29.99 -5.74 -33.72
CA VAL A 545 -31.32 -5.11 -33.79
C VAL A 545 -31.68 -4.72 -35.22
N LEU A 546 -30.74 -4.17 -36.00
CA LEU A 546 -30.95 -3.87 -37.42
C LEU A 546 -31.22 -5.13 -38.25
N GLY A 547 -30.53 -6.23 -37.96
CA GLY A 547 -30.81 -7.54 -38.54
C GLY A 547 -32.23 -8.02 -38.24
N GLN A 548 -32.68 -7.91 -36.99
CA GLN A 548 -34.06 -8.24 -36.59
C GLN A 548 -35.10 -7.35 -37.28
N MET A 549 -34.75 -6.11 -37.59
CA MET A 549 -35.59 -5.18 -38.38
C MET A 549 -35.51 -5.44 -39.90
N GLN A 550 -34.85 -6.51 -40.35
CA GLN A 550 -34.64 -6.83 -41.77
C GLN A 550 -33.89 -5.72 -42.54
N GLN A 551 -32.90 -5.10 -41.90
CA GLN A 551 -32.01 -4.10 -42.50
C GLN A 551 -30.56 -4.59 -42.53
N PRO A 552 -30.25 -5.65 -43.31
CA PRO A 552 -28.94 -6.31 -43.27
C PRO A 552 -27.79 -5.40 -43.73
N GLU A 553 -28.00 -4.51 -44.72
CA GLU A 553 -26.96 -3.59 -45.19
C GLU A 553 -26.59 -2.54 -44.12
N ALA A 554 -27.60 -2.07 -43.37
CA ALA A 554 -27.38 -1.17 -42.24
C ALA A 554 -26.65 -1.88 -41.10
N ALA A 555 -27.01 -3.14 -40.82
CA ALA A 555 -26.31 -3.97 -39.83
C ALA A 555 -24.84 -4.16 -40.19
N ILE A 556 -24.55 -4.49 -41.45
CA ILE A 556 -23.17 -4.64 -41.97
C ILE A 556 -22.38 -3.33 -41.79
N THR A 557 -22.98 -2.18 -42.08
CA THR A 557 -22.34 -0.87 -41.90
C THR A 557 -21.94 -0.62 -40.44
N VAL A 558 -22.81 -0.96 -39.49
CA VAL A 558 -22.52 -0.83 -38.06
C VAL A 558 -21.45 -1.82 -37.60
N TYR A 559 -21.48 -3.04 -38.13
CA TYR A 559 -20.43 -4.03 -37.86
C TYR A 559 -19.07 -3.55 -38.39
N ASP A 560 -19.02 -2.94 -39.57
CA ASP A 560 -17.81 -2.33 -40.12
C ASP A 560 -17.28 -1.18 -39.27
N GLU A 561 -18.16 -0.35 -38.73
CA GLU A 561 -17.78 0.71 -37.78
C GLU A 561 -17.11 0.14 -36.53
N LEU A 562 -17.67 -0.92 -35.93
CA LEU A 562 -17.07 -1.61 -34.78
C LEU A 562 -15.69 -2.16 -35.12
N LEU A 563 -15.55 -2.86 -36.25
CA LEU A 563 -14.28 -3.47 -36.66
C LEU A 563 -13.23 -2.41 -37.01
N GLN A 564 -13.64 -1.27 -37.56
CA GLN A 564 -12.74 -0.15 -37.81
C GLN A 564 -12.24 0.47 -36.49
N ARG A 565 -13.14 0.67 -35.52
CA ARG A 565 -12.81 1.34 -34.25
C ARG A 565 -12.04 0.44 -33.29
N PHE A 566 -12.38 -0.84 -33.24
CA PHE A 566 -11.89 -1.78 -32.22
C PHE A 566 -11.13 -2.99 -32.76
N GLY A 567 -10.94 -3.09 -34.08
CA GLY A 567 -10.29 -4.25 -34.69
C GLY A 567 -8.81 -4.45 -34.31
N GLN A 568 -8.18 -3.49 -33.63
CA GLN A 568 -6.80 -3.60 -33.11
C GLN A 568 -6.76 -3.53 -31.57
N ALA A 569 -7.90 -3.68 -30.89
CA ALA A 569 -7.96 -3.73 -29.43
C ALA A 569 -7.23 -4.98 -28.90
N HIS A 570 -6.72 -4.91 -27.67
CA HIS A 570 -6.03 -6.03 -27.02
C HIS A 570 -6.78 -6.50 -25.76
N GLU A 571 -7.77 -5.73 -25.33
CA GLU A 571 -8.60 -5.98 -24.18
C GLU A 571 -9.63 -7.08 -24.48
N ILE A 572 -9.60 -8.18 -23.71
CA ILE A 572 -10.45 -9.36 -23.92
C ILE A 572 -11.93 -8.97 -24.07
N ALA A 573 -12.46 -8.12 -23.18
CA ALA A 573 -13.87 -7.70 -23.22
C ALA A 573 -14.29 -6.99 -24.52
N ILE A 574 -13.36 -6.28 -25.17
CA ILE A 574 -13.59 -5.65 -26.48
C ILE A 574 -13.42 -6.67 -27.59
N LEU A 575 -12.40 -7.53 -27.51
CA LEU A 575 -12.17 -8.63 -28.46
C LEU A 575 -13.36 -9.57 -28.56
N GLU A 576 -14.06 -9.84 -27.46
CA GLU A 576 -15.32 -10.59 -27.47
C GLU A 576 -16.37 -9.98 -28.40
N SER A 577 -16.52 -8.65 -28.35
CA SER A 577 -17.46 -7.91 -29.21
C SER A 577 -16.99 -7.92 -30.67
N VAL A 578 -15.68 -7.86 -30.92
CA VAL A 578 -15.09 -7.99 -32.25
C VAL A 578 -15.35 -9.38 -32.84
N ALA A 579 -15.13 -10.45 -32.07
CA ALA A 579 -15.37 -11.83 -32.50
C ALA A 579 -16.85 -12.08 -32.83
N LYS A 580 -17.74 -11.68 -31.91
CA LYS A 580 -19.21 -11.68 -32.12
C LYS A 580 -19.61 -10.95 -33.40
N THR A 581 -19.00 -9.78 -33.63
CA THR A 581 -19.29 -8.94 -34.79
C THR A 581 -18.81 -9.57 -36.10
N LEU A 582 -17.58 -10.10 -36.15
CA LEU A 582 -17.08 -10.79 -37.34
C LEU A 582 -17.99 -11.99 -37.69
N TYR A 583 -18.33 -12.81 -36.69
CA TYR A 583 -19.22 -13.95 -36.92
C TYR A 583 -20.60 -13.51 -37.45
N ASN A 584 -21.28 -12.58 -36.76
CA ASN A 584 -22.63 -12.16 -37.15
C ASN A 584 -22.64 -11.33 -38.44
N LYS A 585 -21.57 -10.59 -38.76
CA LYS A 585 -21.39 -9.97 -40.07
C LYS A 585 -21.28 -11.03 -41.16
N GLY A 586 -20.50 -12.09 -40.94
CA GLY A 586 -20.41 -13.24 -41.84
C GLY A 586 -21.79 -13.89 -42.08
N VAL A 587 -22.55 -14.13 -41.01
CA VAL A 587 -23.91 -14.71 -41.11
C VAL A 587 -24.84 -13.80 -41.91
N THR A 588 -24.80 -12.50 -41.64
CA THR A 588 -25.61 -11.50 -42.36
C THR A 588 -25.25 -11.47 -43.85
N LEU A 589 -23.96 -11.54 -44.20
CA LEU A 589 -23.47 -11.60 -45.58
C LEU A 589 -23.92 -12.89 -46.29
N THR A 590 -23.91 -14.02 -45.61
CA THR A 590 -24.45 -15.28 -46.14
C THR A 590 -25.95 -15.15 -46.44
N GLN A 591 -26.73 -14.54 -45.55
CA GLN A 591 -28.17 -14.34 -45.72
C GLN A 591 -28.53 -13.47 -46.93
N ILE A 592 -27.72 -12.44 -47.23
CA ILE A 592 -27.90 -11.58 -48.41
C ILE A 592 -27.17 -12.11 -49.66
N GLN A 593 -26.74 -13.38 -49.65
CA GLN A 593 -26.10 -14.08 -50.77
C GLN A 593 -24.80 -13.43 -51.26
N GLN A 594 -23.95 -12.98 -50.33
CA GLN A 594 -22.58 -12.49 -50.61
C GLN A 594 -21.51 -13.43 -50.02
N PRO A 595 -21.37 -14.66 -50.54
CA PRO A 595 -20.56 -15.71 -49.93
C PRO A 595 -19.04 -15.43 -49.94
N GLU A 596 -18.52 -14.70 -50.92
CA GLU A 596 -17.10 -14.32 -50.98
C GLU A 596 -16.75 -13.33 -49.87
N ALA A 597 -17.62 -12.34 -49.65
CA ALA A 597 -17.46 -11.38 -48.57
C ALA A 597 -17.62 -12.07 -47.19
N ALA A 598 -18.59 -12.98 -47.04
CA ALA A 598 -18.75 -13.77 -45.83
C ALA A 598 -17.50 -14.61 -45.51
N SER A 599 -16.95 -15.30 -46.51
CA SER A 599 -15.73 -16.11 -46.36
C SER A 599 -14.52 -15.28 -45.96
N ALA A 600 -14.37 -14.06 -46.50
CA ALA A 600 -13.30 -13.15 -46.09
C ALA A 600 -13.41 -12.77 -44.60
N VAL A 601 -14.64 -12.52 -44.12
CA VAL A 601 -14.89 -12.18 -42.71
C VAL A 601 -14.65 -13.38 -41.78
N TYR A 602 -15.10 -14.58 -42.15
CA TYR A 602 -14.80 -15.79 -41.36
C TYR A 602 -13.31 -16.10 -41.30
N ASN A 603 -12.58 -15.94 -42.42
CA ASN A 603 -11.13 -16.08 -42.42
C ASN A 603 -10.44 -15.09 -41.48
N ASP A 604 -10.91 -13.84 -41.44
CA ASP A 604 -10.38 -12.84 -40.50
C ASP A 604 -10.64 -13.24 -39.04
N LEU A 605 -11.85 -13.73 -38.73
CA LEU A 605 -12.19 -14.26 -37.40
C LEU A 605 -11.27 -15.39 -36.97
N ILE A 606 -11.08 -16.39 -37.84
CA ILE A 606 -10.24 -17.57 -37.59
C ILE A 606 -8.78 -17.14 -37.42
N LYS A 607 -8.29 -16.27 -38.30
CA LYS A 607 -6.90 -15.79 -38.26
C LYS A 607 -6.57 -15.08 -36.94
N ARG A 608 -7.52 -14.32 -36.39
CA ARG A 608 -7.33 -13.57 -35.15
C ARG A 608 -7.41 -14.43 -33.90
N PHE A 609 -8.30 -15.43 -33.88
CA PHE A 609 -8.69 -16.08 -32.62
C PHE A 609 -8.50 -17.60 -32.58
N SER A 610 -8.09 -18.26 -33.66
CA SER A 610 -7.91 -19.73 -33.66
C SER A 610 -6.82 -20.25 -32.70
N THR A 611 -5.86 -19.40 -32.31
CA THR A 611 -4.75 -19.75 -31.41
C THR A 611 -4.88 -19.14 -30.00
N THR A 612 -6.03 -18.53 -29.69
CA THR A 612 -6.28 -17.95 -28.37
C THR A 612 -6.52 -19.03 -27.31
N ASN A 613 -6.20 -18.72 -26.05
CA ASN A 613 -6.53 -19.56 -24.90
C ASN A 613 -7.84 -19.12 -24.23
N ASP A 614 -8.46 -18.03 -24.70
CA ASP A 614 -9.75 -17.57 -24.17
C ASP A 614 -10.89 -18.45 -24.72
N PRO A 615 -11.67 -19.14 -23.87
CA PRO A 615 -12.68 -20.11 -24.32
C PRO A 615 -13.76 -19.50 -25.21
N MET A 616 -14.16 -18.25 -24.95
CA MET A 616 -15.21 -17.58 -25.69
C MET A 616 -14.72 -17.18 -27.09
N LEU A 617 -13.53 -16.58 -27.18
CA LEU A 617 -12.92 -16.24 -28.46
C LEU A 617 -12.63 -17.49 -29.31
N GLN A 618 -12.21 -18.58 -28.65
CA GLN A 618 -12.01 -19.87 -29.30
C GLN A 618 -13.33 -20.45 -29.84
N GLN A 619 -14.43 -20.34 -29.08
CA GLN A 619 -15.75 -20.76 -29.55
C GLN A 619 -16.16 -20.01 -30.82
N TYR A 620 -15.96 -18.69 -30.90
CA TYR A 620 -16.27 -17.95 -32.14
C TYR A 620 -15.34 -18.32 -33.31
N ALA A 621 -14.07 -18.61 -33.06
CA ALA A 621 -13.18 -19.13 -34.10
C ALA A 621 -13.66 -20.49 -34.64
N CYS A 622 -14.14 -21.36 -33.74
CA CYS A 622 -14.75 -22.65 -34.08
C CYS A 622 -16.03 -22.48 -34.93
N LEU A 623 -16.92 -21.57 -34.54
CA LEU A 623 -18.10 -21.21 -35.33
C LEU A 623 -17.71 -20.68 -36.72
N GLY A 624 -16.67 -19.85 -36.81
CA GLY A 624 -16.10 -19.37 -38.06
C GLY A 624 -15.59 -20.50 -38.97
N LEU A 625 -14.87 -21.47 -38.41
CA LEU A 625 -14.38 -22.66 -39.12
C LEU A 625 -15.54 -23.50 -39.67
N ASN A 626 -16.58 -23.72 -38.87
CA ASN A 626 -17.78 -24.43 -39.34
C ASN A 626 -18.48 -23.66 -40.48
N SER A 627 -18.66 -22.34 -40.33
CA SER A 627 -19.34 -21.52 -41.34
C SER A 627 -18.57 -21.42 -42.66
N ILE A 628 -17.23 -21.31 -42.62
CA ILE A 628 -16.42 -21.30 -43.86
C ILE A 628 -16.37 -22.69 -44.50
N GLY A 629 -16.27 -23.76 -43.70
CA GLY A 629 -16.34 -25.13 -44.20
C GLY A 629 -17.65 -25.40 -44.95
N PHE A 630 -18.77 -25.00 -44.35
CA PHE A 630 -20.08 -25.13 -45.00
C PHE A 630 -20.19 -24.27 -46.26
N ALA A 631 -19.70 -23.02 -46.24
CA ALA A 631 -19.69 -22.16 -47.42
C ALA A 631 -18.91 -22.79 -48.60
N LEU A 632 -17.74 -23.38 -48.32
CA LEU A 632 -16.94 -24.10 -49.32
C LEU A 632 -17.65 -25.36 -49.83
N LEU A 633 -18.34 -26.09 -48.96
CA LEU A 633 -19.15 -27.25 -49.34
C LEU A 633 -20.24 -26.83 -50.33
N ILE A 634 -21.01 -25.79 -50.02
CA ILE A 634 -22.08 -25.27 -50.89
C ILE A 634 -21.52 -24.73 -52.21
N GLU A 635 -20.35 -24.08 -52.19
CA GLU A 635 -19.69 -23.59 -53.41
C GLU A 635 -19.21 -24.75 -54.29
N ALA A 636 -18.64 -25.80 -53.70
CA ALA A 636 -18.23 -27.01 -54.42
C ALA A 636 -19.39 -27.61 -55.23
N LYS A 637 -20.61 -27.62 -54.68
CA LYS A 637 -21.81 -28.13 -55.36
C LYS A 637 -22.15 -27.37 -56.65
N LYS A 638 -21.74 -26.10 -56.79
CA LYS A 638 -21.95 -25.29 -58.01
C LYS A 638 -20.98 -25.63 -59.13
N HIS A 639 -19.82 -26.21 -58.83
CA HIS A 639 -18.77 -26.47 -59.82
C HIS A 639 -19.02 -27.76 -60.60
N ALA A 640 -19.02 -27.68 -61.93
CA ALA A 640 -19.15 -28.84 -62.82
C ALA A 640 -17.83 -29.64 -62.99
N ASN A 641 -16.67 -29.02 -62.69
CA ASN A 641 -15.37 -29.66 -62.78
C ASN A 641 -15.15 -30.57 -61.56
N SER A 642 -14.97 -31.88 -61.80
CA SER A 642 -14.81 -32.88 -60.75
C SER A 642 -13.57 -32.66 -59.87
N GLN A 643 -12.45 -32.19 -60.43
CA GLN A 643 -11.22 -32.00 -59.67
C GLN A 643 -11.29 -30.76 -58.76
N GLN A 644 -11.86 -29.67 -59.26
CA GLN A 644 -12.06 -28.45 -58.47
C GLN A 644 -13.11 -28.67 -57.36
N ARG A 645 -14.19 -29.39 -57.66
CA ARG A 645 -15.22 -29.78 -56.69
C ARG A 645 -14.63 -30.61 -55.54
N LEU A 646 -13.89 -31.67 -55.86
CA LEU A 646 -13.26 -32.53 -54.85
C LEU A 646 -12.30 -31.74 -53.95
N SER A 647 -11.49 -30.86 -54.53
CA SER A 647 -10.58 -30.02 -53.74
C SER A 647 -11.29 -29.09 -52.76
N LEU A 648 -12.46 -28.55 -53.13
CA LEU A 648 -13.27 -27.71 -52.23
C LEU A 648 -13.93 -28.55 -51.12
N PHE A 649 -14.38 -29.77 -51.42
CA PHE A 649 -14.88 -30.68 -50.38
C PHE A 649 -13.77 -31.08 -49.39
N GLU A 650 -12.56 -31.37 -49.87
CA GLU A 650 -11.40 -31.65 -49.00
C GLU A 650 -11.07 -30.46 -48.10
N GLN A 651 -11.08 -29.23 -48.65
CA GLN A 651 -10.88 -28.02 -47.85
C GLN A 651 -12.00 -27.80 -46.82
N SER A 652 -13.26 -28.07 -47.18
CA SER A 652 -14.38 -28.00 -46.22
C SER A 652 -14.19 -28.98 -45.06
N LEU A 653 -13.74 -30.21 -45.37
CA LEU A 653 -13.49 -31.24 -44.38
C LEU A 653 -12.36 -30.84 -43.41
N GLU A 654 -11.28 -30.25 -43.93
CA GLU A 654 -10.17 -29.76 -43.11
C GLU A 654 -10.64 -28.70 -42.10
N HIS A 655 -11.51 -27.77 -42.52
CA HIS A 655 -12.08 -26.77 -41.61
C HIS A 655 -12.98 -27.39 -40.52
N PHE A 656 -13.82 -28.38 -40.86
CA PHE A 656 -14.62 -29.09 -39.86
C PHE A 656 -13.74 -29.86 -38.87
N GLU A 657 -12.69 -30.52 -39.35
CA GLU A 657 -11.72 -31.20 -38.48
C GLU A 657 -11.05 -30.21 -37.54
N GLN A 658 -10.57 -29.07 -38.02
CA GLN A 658 -9.99 -28.01 -37.18
C GLN A 658 -11.01 -27.46 -36.16
N ALA A 659 -12.28 -27.30 -36.55
CA ALA A 659 -13.33 -26.86 -35.64
C ALA A 659 -13.55 -27.87 -34.50
N LEU A 660 -13.59 -29.17 -34.80
CA LEU A 660 -13.78 -30.24 -33.81
C LEU A 660 -12.64 -30.36 -32.80
N HIS A 661 -11.40 -30.01 -33.17
CA HIS A 661 -10.27 -30.01 -32.23
C HIS A 661 -10.43 -28.98 -31.10
N SER A 662 -11.24 -27.95 -31.31
CA SER A 662 -11.42 -26.83 -30.38
C SER A 662 -12.86 -26.66 -29.87
N ALA A 663 -13.80 -27.44 -30.40
CA ALA A 663 -15.21 -27.38 -30.03
C ALA A 663 -15.49 -27.99 -28.65
N ALA A 664 -16.27 -27.28 -27.83
CA ALA A 664 -16.91 -27.87 -26.65
C ALA A 664 -17.88 -28.99 -27.08
N ILE A 665 -18.04 -30.02 -26.25
CA ILE A 665 -18.83 -31.23 -26.58
C ILE A 665 -20.25 -30.87 -27.03
N ASP A 666 -20.89 -29.90 -26.38
CA ASP A 666 -22.27 -29.52 -26.66
C ASP A 666 -22.45 -28.80 -28.02
N ASP A 667 -21.37 -28.25 -28.59
CA ASP A 667 -21.37 -27.51 -29.86
C ASP A 667 -20.94 -28.39 -31.06
N GLN A 668 -20.60 -29.66 -30.84
CA GLN A 668 -20.04 -30.54 -31.88
C GLN A 668 -21.08 -31.08 -32.86
N ALA A 669 -22.36 -31.15 -32.48
CA ALA A 669 -23.38 -31.86 -33.24
C ALA A 669 -23.52 -31.34 -34.69
N THR A 670 -23.67 -30.03 -34.88
CA THR A 670 -23.78 -29.40 -36.21
C THR A 670 -22.48 -29.52 -37.02
N ILE A 671 -21.32 -29.42 -36.35
CA ILE A 671 -20.01 -29.55 -37.03
C ILE A 671 -19.82 -31.00 -37.54
N LEU A 672 -20.18 -31.99 -36.72
CA LEU A 672 -20.14 -33.41 -37.10
C LEU A 672 -21.13 -33.72 -38.22
N GLY A 673 -22.31 -33.11 -38.20
CA GLY A 673 -23.30 -33.26 -39.27
C GLY A 673 -22.75 -32.77 -40.62
N ASN A 674 -22.26 -31.53 -40.65
CA ASN A 674 -21.59 -30.94 -41.81
C ASN A 674 -20.37 -31.76 -42.26
N GLN A 675 -19.58 -32.29 -41.32
CA GLN A 675 -18.45 -33.17 -41.60
C GLN A 675 -18.91 -34.49 -42.25
N ALA A 676 -19.96 -35.11 -41.71
CA ALA A 676 -20.52 -36.35 -42.27
C ALA A 676 -21.04 -36.13 -43.69
N TYR A 677 -21.65 -34.97 -43.94
CA TYR A 677 -22.12 -34.62 -45.27
C TYR A 677 -20.96 -34.42 -46.26
N ALA A 678 -19.90 -33.72 -45.85
CA ALA A 678 -18.67 -33.58 -46.66
C ALA A 678 -18.02 -34.95 -46.97
N LEU A 679 -17.92 -35.83 -45.97
CA LEU A 679 -17.40 -37.20 -46.14
C LEU A 679 -18.23 -38.01 -47.12
N PHE A 680 -19.55 -37.86 -47.09
CA PHE A 680 -20.44 -38.52 -48.03
C PHE A 680 -20.17 -38.09 -49.47
N LEU A 681 -20.06 -36.77 -49.69
CA LEU A 681 -19.77 -36.18 -51.00
C LEU A 681 -18.36 -36.52 -51.51
N LEU A 682 -17.43 -36.86 -50.63
CA LEU A 682 -16.10 -37.40 -50.94
C LEU A 682 -16.10 -38.93 -51.16
N HIS A 683 -17.28 -39.58 -51.20
CA HIS A 683 -17.44 -41.02 -51.34
C HIS A 683 -16.84 -41.87 -50.18
N ARG A 684 -16.64 -41.27 -49.00
CA ARG A 684 -16.15 -41.95 -47.77
C ARG A 684 -17.32 -42.41 -46.91
N LYS A 685 -18.18 -43.27 -47.47
CA LYS A 685 -19.48 -43.66 -46.88
C LYS A 685 -19.37 -44.34 -45.50
N ASP A 686 -18.35 -45.16 -45.27
CA ASP A 686 -18.16 -45.86 -44.00
C ASP A 686 -17.85 -44.89 -42.85
N GLU A 687 -17.01 -43.89 -43.12
CA GLU A 687 -16.67 -42.84 -42.16
C GLU A 687 -17.86 -41.89 -41.93
N CYS A 688 -18.55 -41.51 -43.01
CA CYS A 688 -19.77 -40.72 -42.93
C CYS A 688 -20.81 -41.34 -42.00
N ARG A 689 -21.09 -42.66 -42.11
CA ARG A 689 -22.10 -43.31 -41.26
C ARG A 689 -21.75 -43.19 -39.77
N ALA A 690 -20.48 -43.40 -39.40
CA ALA A 690 -20.05 -43.32 -38.00
C ALA A 690 -20.17 -41.88 -37.45
N VAL A 691 -19.72 -40.90 -38.23
CA VAL A 691 -19.80 -39.46 -37.84
C VAL A 691 -21.25 -39.00 -37.77
N LEU A 692 -22.08 -39.37 -38.75
CA LEU A 692 -23.50 -39.01 -38.79
C LEU A 692 -24.29 -39.59 -37.60
N GLN A 693 -23.97 -40.81 -37.20
CA GLN A 693 -24.56 -41.43 -36.01
C GLN A 693 -24.20 -40.66 -34.73
N ALA A 694 -22.95 -40.20 -34.61
CA ALA A 694 -22.50 -39.38 -33.49
C ALA A 694 -23.20 -38.00 -33.48
N ALA A 695 -23.30 -37.35 -34.64
CA ALA A 695 -23.96 -36.06 -34.82
C ALA A 695 -25.44 -36.12 -34.41
N LEU A 696 -26.21 -37.06 -34.96
CA LEU A 696 -27.64 -37.20 -34.70
C LEU A 696 -27.95 -37.63 -33.26
N LYS A 697 -27.07 -38.42 -32.64
CA LYS A 697 -27.21 -38.79 -31.22
C LYS A 697 -27.10 -37.57 -30.30
N GLN A 698 -26.34 -36.55 -30.69
CA GLN A 698 -26.19 -35.30 -29.94
C GLN A 698 -27.26 -34.26 -30.33
N GLY A 699 -27.47 -34.03 -31.63
CA GLY A 699 -28.34 -32.95 -32.15
C GLY A 699 -29.82 -33.30 -32.27
N GLY A 700 -30.18 -34.59 -32.20
CA GLY A 700 -31.56 -35.05 -32.24
C GLY A 700 -32.33 -34.65 -33.50
N GLN A 701 -33.65 -34.48 -33.35
CA GLN A 701 -34.58 -34.21 -34.47
C GLN A 701 -34.27 -32.88 -35.16
N ALA A 702 -33.86 -31.85 -34.40
CA ALA A 702 -33.54 -30.54 -34.96
C ALA A 702 -32.39 -30.62 -35.97
N LEU A 703 -31.30 -31.32 -35.62
CA LEU A 703 -30.18 -31.51 -36.53
C LEU A 703 -30.57 -32.40 -37.73
N TYR A 704 -31.39 -33.44 -37.52
CA TYR A 704 -31.90 -34.24 -38.64
C TYR A 704 -32.64 -33.38 -39.68
N ASP A 705 -33.51 -32.48 -39.23
CA ASP A 705 -34.27 -31.59 -40.12
C ASP A 705 -33.35 -30.55 -40.81
N GLU A 706 -32.32 -30.05 -40.11
CA GLU A 706 -31.30 -29.15 -40.65
C GLU A 706 -30.46 -29.81 -41.75
N GLU A 707 -29.84 -30.96 -41.48
CA GLU A 707 -29.05 -31.72 -42.47
C GLU A 707 -29.86 -32.08 -43.71
N LYS A 708 -31.15 -32.41 -43.51
CA LYS A 708 -32.07 -32.68 -44.61
C LYS A 708 -32.31 -31.44 -45.46
N ALA A 709 -32.51 -30.27 -44.85
CA ALA A 709 -32.68 -29.01 -45.55
C ALA A 709 -31.40 -28.59 -46.29
N ASP A 710 -30.24 -28.69 -45.63
CA ASP A 710 -28.95 -28.33 -46.20
C ASP A 710 -28.59 -29.18 -47.43
N SER A 711 -28.95 -30.47 -47.41
CA SER A 711 -28.77 -31.35 -48.59
C SER A 711 -29.53 -30.87 -49.84
N GLN A 712 -30.56 -30.03 -49.71
CA GLN A 712 -31.36 -29.51 -50.82
C GLN A 712 -30.73 -28.27 -51.46
N LEU A 713 -29.77 -27.62 -50.81
CA LEU A 713 -29.09 -26.44 -51.33
C LEU A 713 -28.16 -26.82 -52.49
N ASN A 714 -28.39 -26.27 -53.69
CA ASN A 714 -27.60 -26.58 -54.90
C ASN A 714 -27.48 -28.10 -55.18
N GLU A 715 -28.60 -28.80 -55.15
CA GLU A 715 -28.70 -30.26 -55.16
C GLU A 715 -27.84 -30.98 -56.24
N LEU A 716 -27.15 -32.03 -55.79
CA LEU A 716 -26.38 -32.99 -56.58
C LEU A 716 -27.12 -34.34 -56.66
N PRO A 717 -26.86 -35.18 -57.69
CA PRO A 717 -27.42 -36.54 -57.75
C PRO A 717 -27.16 -37.39 -56.49
N GLU A 718 -25.99 -37.22 -55.89
CA GLU A 718 -25.54 -37.92 -54.68
C GLU A 718 -26.38 -37.57 -53.45
N ASP A 719 -27.02 -36.39 -53.39
CA ASP A 719 -27.78 -35.94 -52.21
C ASP A 719 -29.02 -36.79 -51.94
N THR A 720 -29.58 -37.44 -52.96
CA THR A 720 -30.68 -38.39 -52.78
C THR A 720 -30.23 -39.62 -52.01
N GLU A 721 -29.02 -40.11 -52.28
CA GLU A 721 -28.44 -41.23 -51.53
C GLU A 721 -28.04 -40.80 -50.10
N PHE A 722 -27.55 -39.57 -49.92
CA PHE A 722 -27.24 -39.03 -48.59
C PHE A 722 -28.48 -38.98 -47.72
N ARG A 723 -29.60 -38.44 -48.23
CA ARG A 723 -30.87 -38.39 -47.47
C ARG A 723 -31.41 -39.77 -47.12
N ALA A 724 -31.25 -40.76 -48.00
CA ALA A 724 -31.63 -42.13 -47.68
C ALA A 724 -30.77 -42.71 -46.54
N LEU A 725 -29.47 -42.43 -46.52
CA LEU A 725 -28.58 -42.79 -45.41
C LEU A 725 -28.96 -42.04 -44.12
N LEU A 726 -29.26 -40.75 -44.22
CA LEU A 726 -29.72 -39.92 -43.10
C LEU A 726 -31.00 -40.48 -42.47
N ASP A 727 -32.00 -40.84 -43.30
CA ASP A 727 -33.25 -41.47 -42.86
C ASP A 727 -33.00 -42.83 -42.20
N GLU A 728 -32.12 -43.67 -42.76
CA GLU A 728 -31.76 -44.97 -42.19
C GLU A 728 -31.11 -44.82 -40.80
N VAL A 729 -30.10 -43.94 -40.68
CA VAL A 729 -29.39 -43.72 -39.41
C VAL A 729 -30.35 -43.14 -38.37
N TRP A 730 -31.17 -42.15 -38.74
CA TRP A 730 -32.16 -41.55 -37.84
C TRP A 730 -33.20 -42.55 -37.36
N GLN A 731 -33.75 -43.38 -38.25
CA GLN A 731 -34.68 -44.45 -37.88
C GLN A 731 -34.05 -45.49 -36.96
N SER A 732 -32.78 -45.85 -37.19
CA SER A 732 -32.06 -46.80 -36.35
C SER A 732 -31.84 -46.27 -34.92
N LEU A 733 -31.54 -44.97 -34.78
CA LEU A 733 -31.37 -44.31 -33.49
C LEU A 733 -32.72 -44.12 -32.77
N SER A 734 -33.75 -43.70 -33.51
CA SER A 734 -35.10 -43.52 -32.99
C SER A 734 -35.72 -44.85 -32.53
N ALA A 735 -35.40 -45.96 -33.20
CA ALA A 735 -35.82 -47.30 -32.80
C ALA A 735 -35.06 -47.86 -31.58
N GLN A 736 -33.89 -47.28 -31.26
CA GLN A 736 -33.12 -47.61 -30.06
C GLN A 736 -33.50 -46.73 -28.85
N GLN A 737 -34.19 -45.62 -29.06
CA GLN A 737 -34.67 -44.70 -28.03
C GLN A 737 -36.17 -44.87 -27.77
N ASP A 738 -36.55 -45.74 -26.83
CA ASP A 738 -37.79 -45.57 -26.08
C ASP A 738 -37.67 -44.27 -25.26
N PHE A 739 -38.35 -43.22 -25.69
CA PHE A 739 -38.48 -41.97 -24.92
C PHE A 739 -39.48 -42.17 -23.76
N THR A 740 -38.96 -42.16 -22.52
CA THR A 740 -39.67 -41.66 -21.32
C THR A 740 -38.83 -40.60 -20.65
#